data_AF-A0A2S8GI96-F1
#
_entry.id   AF-A0A2S8GI96-F1
#
_cell.length_a   1.000
_cell.length_b   1.000
_cell.length_c   1.000
_cell.angle_alpha   90.00
_cell.angle_beta   90.00
_cell.angle_gamma   90.00
#
_symmetry.space_group_name_H-M   'P 1'
#
loop_
_entity.id
_entity.type
_entity.pdbx_description
1 polymer ?
#
loop_
_entity_poly.entity_id
_entity_poly.type
_entity_poly.pdbx_seq_one_letter_code
_entity_poly.pdbx_strand_id
1 'polypeptide(L)'
;MASRLSLFVLMVGCLLGVPLLWGAAAAEEPSSSVDFARARQLIQKLRSGQTLSAAEQSYVDQARELRSRGAAGNSQRRPAAPAPQQKTPPAKVDAPFPPPICYDLNSLPNPVAQDAAAVKPFEIMDGLYYVGNTTVSCHLLTSEEGLILIDSTFPHTVPLLLESITQLGFRPNDVKLVISTHAAIDHSGGAWYFQKAFGAKTWIHKADATGEAGVEEALCPPGTVVNLRQVQAARAYPPFQPDRLIEDEETLEWGGRKFTFRSTPLATLGTVSIEFPLKSPTGETLKAGLVGGIAPRVGDPAITSRRLKEMSGIQVWLAVHPNQNRTLEKGELLQNGATANPFVDPQGWRGFIERLTAMTGSGDRGARPNSRERMRPSDRAEMRTPAETAPMRTANSAGRLPNKNIDKLTKSWVDPDKTAPAPTQYETFFSKTINQPVSYLVYLPPGYEQDQMQRYPVLYWLHGTGGKQSRGADLAQQLDEEIRAGQTPPMIMVLVNGLRGTTLYCDTKDGKWPLETVLMQDLIPHVDANYRTIDDRRGRAIEGFSMGGFGAAHLAFKYPDKFGVVSILDPAFLIGSDPQQAPHPTFLGQVEYALDGDLKYYQENNPYKLLVANADQIRGEMAIRLVPRARGNTQGFLAKCDELHALLDQNHIAHTYDPRKDVSVHNPNVLYDALGEEGFAFYKRAFARLADRSAATGSEGN
;
A
#
# COMPACT_ATOMS: atom_id res chain seq x y z
N MET A 1 37.00 -66.60 13.03
CA MET A 1 38.12 -65.87 12.37
C MET A 1 37.85 -64.39 12.64
N ALA A 2 38.53 -63.67 13.53
CA ALA A 2 39.98 -63.53 13.78
C ALA A 2 40.72 -63.00 12.54
N SER A 3 41.59 -61.98 12.60
CA SER A 3 41.93 -61.01 13.66
C SER A 3 42.89 -59.92 13.12
N ARG A 4 43.01 -58.80 13.86
CA ARG A 4 44.04 -57.72 13.82
C ARG A 4 45.32 -57.93 12.97
N LEU A 5 45.87 -56.83 12.45
CA LEU A 5 47.32 -56.54 12.52
C LEU A 5 47.62 -55.02 12.55
N SER A 6 48.86 -54.65 12.90
CA SER A 6 49.32 -53.29 13.24
C SER A 6 50.68 -52.96 12.58
N LEU A 7 51.16 -51.73 12.82
CA LEU A 7 52.57 -51.28 12.90
C LEU A 7 53.34 -50.87 11.63
N PHE A 8 53.99 -49.69 11.71
CA PHE A 8 55.44 -49.36 11.55
C PHE A 8 55.60 -47.85 11.92
N VAL A 9 56.19 -47.36 13.03
CA VAL A 9 57.58 -47.35 13.59
C VAL A 9 58.60 -46.79 12.56
N LEU A 10 59.39 -45.71 12.77
CA LEU A 10 60.42 -45.28 13.78
C LEU A 10 60.53 -43.70 13.80
N MET A 11 61.30 -42.93 14.62
CA MET A 11 61.88 -42.97 15.99
C MET A 11 62.50 -41.58 16.39
N VAL A 12 62.73 -41.31 17.70
CA VAL A 12 63.81 -40.53 18.39
C VAL A 12 64.24 -39.10 17.91
N GLY A 13 64.46 -38.08 18.76
CA GLY A 13 64.24 -37.91 20.21
C GLY A 13 65.19 -36.88 20.91
N CYS A 14 64.89 -36.52 22.18
CA CYS A 14 65.77 -35.89 23.22
C CYS A 14 66.36 -34.47 22.98
N LEU A 15 66.71 -33.64 23.99
CA LEU A 15 66.27 -33.36 25.39
C LEU A 15 67.06 -32.10 25.90
N LEU A 16 66.84 -31.65 27.14
CA LEU A 16 67.53 -30.54 27.87
C LEU A 16 67.12 -29.09 27.49
N GLY A 17 67.06 -28.10 28.39
CA GLY A 17 67.15 -28.14 29.86
C GLY A 17 67.38 -26.80 30.58
N VAL A 18 66.31 -26.22 31.18
CA VAL A 18 66.28 -25.32 32.37
C VAL A 18 66.89 -23.87 32.25
N PRO A 19 66.73 -22.92 33.22
CA PRO A 19 66.14 -21.60 32.91
C PRO A 19 66.95 -20.38 33.41
N LEU A 20 66.42 -19.14 33.31
CA LEU A 20 66.79 -17.99 34.17
C LEU A 20 65.71 -16.88 34.19
N LEU A 21 65.72 -16.04 35.25
CA LEU A 21 64.62 -15.16 35.70
C LEU A 21 64.93 -13.66 35.55
N TRP A 22 63.92 -12.89 35.10
CA TRP A 22 63.55 -11.48 35.42
C TRP A 22 62.57 -11.02 34.32
N GLY A 23 61.62 -10.09 34.49
CA GLY A 23 61.17 -9.35 35.67
C GLY A 23 60.14 -8.28 35.21
N ALA A 24 58.97 -8.24 35.85
CA ALA A 24 57.88 -7.26 35.75
C ALA A 24 57.81 -6.23 34.58
N ALA A 25 56.79 -6.35 33.73
CA ALA A 25 55.88 -5.24 33.38
C ALA A 25 54.59 -5.78 32.77
N ALA A 26 53.43 -5.35 33.26
CA ALA A 26 52.16 -5.61 32.57
C ALA A 26 52.03 -4.61 31.41
N ALA A 27 51.97 -5.13 30.18
CA ALA A 27 51.49 -4.40 29.03
C ALA A 27 50.09 -4.93 28.69
N GLU A 28 49.11 -4.04 28.61
CA GLU A 28 47.72 -4.40 28.29
C GLU A 28 47.64 -4.99 26.87
N GLU A 29 47.03 -6.17 26.72
CA GLU A 29 46.56 -6.57 25.40
C GLU A 29 45.35 -5.70 25.01
N PRO A 30 45.38 -5.01 23.85
CA PRO A 30 44.23 -4.23 23.41
C PRO A 30 43.09 -5.18 23.02
N SER A 31 42.01 -5.17 23.80
CA SER A 31 40.81 -5.94 23.50
C SER A 31 40.23 -5.50 22.14
N SER A 32 40.27 -6.39 21.15
CA SER A 32 39.75 -6.15 19.79
C SER A 32 38.22 -6.26 19.72
N SER A 33 37.51 -5.68 20.70
CA SER A 33 36.07 -5.50 20.63
C SER A 33 35.75 -4.36 19.66
N VAL A 34 35.26 -4.71 18.47
CA VAL A 34 34.80 -3.72 17.49
C VAL A 34 33.56 -2.99 18.02
N ASP A 35 33.69 -1.67 18.19
CA ASP A 35 32.56 -0.79 18.48
C ASP A 35 31.70 -0.62 17.22
N PHE A 36 30.53 -1.25 17.25
CA PHE A 36 29.53 -1.20 16.18
C PHE A 36 28.82 0.15 16.04
N ALA A 37 28.93 1.08 17.00
CA ALA A 37 28.50 2.46 16.83
C ALA A 37 29.50 3.22 15.93
N ARG A 38 30.80 3.16 16.24
CA ARG A 38 31.87 3.70 15.39
C ARG A 38 31.86 3.08 13.98
N ALA A 39 31.69 1.77 13.86
CA ALA A 39 31.59 1.12 12.54
C ALA A 39 30.37 1.63 11.72
N ARG A 40 29.24 1.91 12.37
CA ARG A 40 28.06 2.51 11.70
C ARG A 40 28.34 3.92 11.18
N GLN A 41 29.03 4.77 11.95
CA GLN A 41 29.43 6.11 11.52
C GLN A 41 30.38 6.08 10.30
N LEU A 42 31.34 5.15 10.28
CA LEU A 42 32.25 4.98 9.14
C LEU A 42 31.54 4.45 7.88
N ILE A 43 30.57 3.54 8.04
CA ILE A 43 29.70 3.11 6.94
C ILE A 43 28.82 4.25 6.43
N GLN A 44 28.39 5.17 7.31
CA GLN A 44 27.62 6.35 6.93
C GLN A 44 28.46 7.36 6.13
N LYS A 45 29.75 7.55 6.47
CA LYS A 45 30.70 8.32 5.64
C LYS A 45 30.86 7.74 4.23
N LEU A 46 31.02 6.42 4.09
CA LEU A 46 31.07 5.77 2.77
C LEU A 46 29.80 6.04 1.96
N ARG A 47 28.62 6.01 2.61
CA ARG A 47 27.32 6.26 1.96
C ARG A 47 27.09 7.73 1.58
N SER A 48 27.75 8.68 2.22
CA SER A 48 27.76 10.09 1.81
C SER A 48 28.87 10.43 0.79
N GLY A 49 29.51 9.40 0.20
CA GLY A 49 30.53 9.57 -0.83
C GLY A 49 31.92 9.95 -0.31
N GLN A 50 32.15 9.93 1.02
CA GLN A 50 33.46 10.21 1.60
C GLN A 50 34.34 8.96 1.63
N THR A 51 35.60 9.12 1.22
CA THR A 51 36.61 8.04 1.27
C THR A 51 37.09 7.81 2.70
N LEU A 52 37.16 6.55 3.12
CA LEU A 52 37.80 6.14 4.37
C LEU A 52 39.31 5.99 4.22
N SER A 53 40.06 6.21 5.30
CA SER A 53 41.45 5.77 5.41
C SER A 53 41.54 4.23 5.44
N ALA A 54 42.70 3.67 5.09
CA ALA A 54 42.91 2.21 5.10
C ALA A 54 42.63 1.57 6.48
N ALA A 55 42.91 2.29 7.57
CA ALA A 55 42.62 1.85 8.93
C ALA A 55 41.11 1.85 9.23
N GLU A 56 40.36 2.89 8.82
CA GLU A 56 38.90 2.94 8.95
C GLU A 56 38.21 1.88 8.08
N GLN A 57 38.72 1.62 6.88
CA GLN A 57 38.21 0.56 6.00
C GLN A 57 38.41 -0.83 6.63
N SER A 58 39.63 -1.13 7.11
CA SER A 58 39.94 -2.37 7.84
C SER A 58 39.05 -2.57 9.08
N TYR A 59 38.74 -1.48 9.80
CA TYR A 59 37.83 -1.50 10.94
C TYR A 59 36.38 -1.83 10.56
N VAL A 60 35.89 -1.28 9.44
CA VAL A 60 34.55 -1.60 8.89
C VAL A 60 34.47 -3.07 8.45
N ASP A 61 35.54 -3.62 7.87
CA ASP A 61 35.55 -5.00 7.39
C ASP A 61 35.68 -6.02 8.53
N GLN A 62 36.47 -5.74 9.59
CA GLN A 62 36.43 -6.52 10.83
C GLN A 62 35.03 -6.51 11.49
N ALA A 63 34.33 -5.37 11.47
CA ALA A 63 32.95 -5.29 11.97
C ALA A 63 32.00 -6.21 11.19
N ARG A 64 32.13 -6.25 9.86
CA ARG A 64 31.32 -7.12 8.98
C ARG A 64 31.60 -8.60 9.26
N GLU A 65 32.86 -8.97 9.43
CA GLU A 65 33.26 -10.35 9.68
C GLU A 65 32.81 -10.86 11.05
N LEU A 66 32.97 -10.07 12.13
CA LEU A 66 32.46 -10.46 13.45
C LEU A 66 30.94 -10.65 13.44
N ARG A 67 30.21 -9.82 12.68
CA ARG A 67 28.76 -9.93 12.53
C ARG A 67 28.34 -11.19 11.76
N SER A 68 29.12 -11.65 10.78
CA SER A 68 28.85 -12.91 10.07
C SER A 68 29.17 -14.14 10.94
N ARG A 69 30.25 -14.09 11.74
CA ARG A 69 30.61 -15.15 12.69
C ARG A 69 29.57 -15.32 13.81
N GLY A 70 28.95 -14.24 14.28
CA GLY A 70 27.85 -14.29 15.26
C GLY A 70 26.61 -15.07 14.78
N ALA A 71 26.35 -15.09 13.47
CA ALA A 71 25.24 -15.86 12.89
C ALA A 71 25.53 -17.37 12.77
N ALA A 72 26.80 -17.78 12.80
CA ALA A 72 27.22 -19.18 12.69
C ALA A 72 27.39 -19.90 14.05
N GLY A 73 27.32 -19.16 15.16
CA GLY A 73 27.80 -19.57 16.48
C GLY A 73 27.04 -20.65 17.24
N ASN A 74 26.02 -21.30 16.65
CA ASN A 74 25.19 -22.30 17.36
C ASN A 74 25.14 -23.66 16.66
N SER A 75 26.32 -24.19 16.27
CA SER A 75 26.42 -25.47 15.53
C SER A 75 27.64 -26.34 15.92
N GLN A 76 27.80 -26.70 17.19
CA GLN A 76 28.72 -27.79 17.58
C GLN A 76 28.10 -28.88 18.48
N ARG A 77 27.83 -30.02 17.84
CA ARG A 77 27.95 -31.42 18.29
C ARG A 77 27.43 -31.81 19.70
N ARG A 78 26.24 -32.44 19.71
CA ARG A 78 25.92 -33.52 20.65
C ARG A 78 26.07 -34.90 19.98
N PRO A 79 26.26 -36.01 20.73
CA PRO A 79 26.51 -37.34 20.16
C PRO A 79 25.26 -37.94 19.50
N ALA A 80 25.47 -38.89 18.59
CA ALA A 80 24.39 -39.63 17.95
C ALA A 80 23.57 -40.44 18.98
N ALA A 81 22.26 -40.22 18.97
CA ALA A 81 21.26 -40.96 19.73
C ALA A 81 20.21 -41.52 18.73
N PRO A 82 19.51 -42.61 19.07
CA PRO A 82 18.82 -43.43 18.07
C PRO A 82 17.60 -42.72 17.47
N ALA A 83 17.13 -43.21 16.32
CA ALA A 83 15.82 -42.85 15.80
C ALA A 83 14.72 -43.50 16.66
N PRO A 84 13.82 -42.70 17.26
CA PRO A 84 12.42 -43.10 17.19
C PRO A 84 11.41 -41.96 16.99
N GLN A 85 10.39 -42.31 16.20
CA GLN A 85 8.98 -41.92 16.31
C GLN A 85 8.57 -40.47 15.99
N GLN A 86 7.67 -40.39 15.02
CA GLN A 86 6.87 -39.22 14.67
C GLN A 86 6.15 -38.66 15.91
N LYS A 87 6.46 -37.41 16.27
CA LYS A 87 5.50 -36.59 17.00
C LYS A 87 4.67 -35.83 15.98
N THR A 88 3.35 -36.00 16.05
CA THR A 88 2.38 -35.27 15.23
C THR A 88 2.64 -33.77 15.39
N PRO A 89 2.70 -32.98 14.30
CA PRO A 89 2.72 -31.52 14.42
C PRO A 89 1.48 -31.05 15.21
N PRO A 90 1.57 -29.96 15.99
CA PRO A 90 0.36 -29.30 16.46
C PRO A 90 -0.51 -28.96 15.25
N ALA A 91 -1.83 -29.16 15.38
CA ALA A 91 -2.75 -29.02 14.26
C ALA A 91 -2.59 -27.65 13.58
N LYS A 92 -2.52 -27.67 12.24
CA LYS A 92 -2.51 -26.44 11.45
C LYS A 92 -3.77 -25.64 11.76
N VAL A 93 -3.61 -24.33 11.96
CA VAL A 93 -4.75 -23.42 12.03
C VAL A 93 -5.15 -23.12 10.57
N ASP A 94 -5.92 -24.04 9.98
CA ASP A 94 -6.31 -24.04 8.56
C ASP A 94 -7.40 -22.99 8.23
N ALA A 95 -7.22 -21.75 8.67
CA ALA A 95 -8.11 -20.62 8.37
C ALA A 95 -7.36 -19.55 7.56
N PRO A 96 -7.75 -19.26 6.30
CA PRO A 96 -7.12 -18.20 5.52
C PRO A 96 -7.40 -16.83 6.16
N PHE A 97 -6.36 -15.99 6.21
CA PHE A 97 -6.51 -14.62 6.70
C PHE A 97 -7.37 -13.79 5.73
N PRO A 98 -8.25 -12.89 6.22
CA PRO A 98 -8.98 -11.99 5.33
C PRO A 98 -8.03 -11.01 4.60
N PRO A 99 -8.40 -10.49 3.41
CA PRO A 99 -7.64 -9.45 2.72
C PRO A 99 -7.69 -8.10 3.45
N PRO A 100 -6.69 -7.22 3.27
CA PRO A 100 -6.80 -5.81 3.64
C PRO A 100 -7.97 -5.15 2.92
N ILE A 101 -8.75 -4.38 3.68
CA ILE A 101 -9.93 -3.68 3.21
C ILE A 101 -9.50 -2.39 2.51
N CYS A 102 -9.58 -2.37 1.18
CA CYS A 102 -9.56 -1.11 0.43
C CYS A 102 -10.90 -0.38 0.61
N TYR A 103 -10.87 0.82 1.19
CA TYR A 103 -12.05 1.68 1.28
C TYR A 103 -12.27 2.41 -0.05
N ASP A 104 -13.53 2.64 -0.40
CA ASP A 104 -13.88 3.60 -1.43
C ASP A 104 -13.78 5.02 -0.83
N LEU A 105 -12.72 5.74 -1.18
CA LEU A 105 -12.40 7.07 -0.65
C LEU A 105 -13.53 8.09 -0.90
N ASN A 106 -14.28 7.90 -2.00
CA ASN A 106 -15.39 8.78 -2.38
C ASN A 106 -16.67 8.47 -1.61
N SER A 107 -16.73 7.34 -0.90
CA SER A 107 -17.85 6.95 -0.05
C SER A 107 -17.50 6.93 1.44
N LEU A 108 -16.35 7.50 1.84
CA LEU A 108 -15.95 7.56 3.24
C LEU A 108 -16.96 8.42 4.04
N PRO A 109 -17.57 7.88 5.11
CA PRO A 109 -18.56 8.63 5.91
C PRO A 109 -17.92 9.69 6.81
N ASN A 110 -16.60 9.79 6.85
CA ASN A 110 -15.83 10.63 7.75
C ASN A 110 -14.93 11.60 6.95
N PRO A 111 -15.13 12.93 7.01
CA PRO A 111 -14.26 13.91 6.34
C PRO A 111 -12.79 13.80 6.78
N VAL A 112 -12.53 13.49 8.05
CA VAL A 112 -11.17 13.34 8.61
C VAL A 112 -10.38 12.21 7.91
N ALA A 113 -11.10 11.25 7.32
CA ALA A 113 -10.54 10.15 6.54
C ALA A 113 -10.22 10.54 5.08
N GLN A 114 -10.84 11.61 4.57
CA GLN A 114 -10.63 12.16 3.22
C GLN A 114 -9.48 13.19 3.21
N ASP A 115 -9.37 13.99 4.29
CA ASP A 115 -8.33 15.03 4.47
C ASP A 115 -6.96 14.47 4.93
N ALA A 116 -6.85 13.14 5.10
CA ALA A 116 -5.66 12.47 5.58
C ALA A 116 -4.58 12.34 4.47
N ALA A 117 -3.53 13.17 4.56
CA ALA A 117 -2.42 13.23 3.62
C ALA A 117 -1.10 12.75 4.24
N ALA A 118 -0.15 12.33 3.40
CA ALA A 118 1.16 11.86 3.83
C ALA A 118 1.96 12.95 4.56
N VAL A 119 2.61 12.58 5.66
CA VAL A 119 3.55 13.44 6.39
C VAL A 119 4.93 12.79 6.32
N LYS A 120 5.98 13.57 6.05
CA LYS A 120 7.35 13.08 6.11
C LYS A 120 7.67 12.70 7.57
N PRO A 121 8.01 11.44 7.88
CA PRO A 121 8.26 10.99 9.24
C PRO A 121 9.52 11.65 9.81
N PHE A 122 9.58 11.74 11.14
CA PHE A 122 10.71 12.33 11.85
C PHE A 122 10.93 11.66 13.21
N GLU A 123 12.18 11.66 13.68
CA GLU A 123 12.49 11.29 15.05
C GLU A 123 12.06 12.43 15.98
N ILE A 124 11.36 12.07 17.05
CA ILE A 124 11.07 12.95 18.18
C ILE A 124 12.27 12.92 19.13
N MET A 125 12.60 11.76 19.71
CA MET A 125 13.84 11.50 20.48
C MET A 125 13.97 10.02 20.83
N ASP A 126 15.17 9.54 21.15
CA ASP A 126 15.39 8.19 21.71
C ASP A 126 14.75 7.05 20.90
N GLY A 127 14.77 7.16 19.56
CA GLY A 127 14.11 6.18 18.70
C GLY A 127 12.58 6.13 18.81
N LEU A 128 11.94 7.18 19.34
CA LEU A 128 10.54 7.53 19.11
C LEU A 128 10.44 8.36 17.83
N TYR A 129 9.60 7.92 16.91
CA TYR A 129 9.35 8.58 15.63
C TYR A 129 7.87 8.89 15.45
N TYR A 130 7.58 10.03 14.84
CA TYR A 130 6.28 10.29 14.27
C TYR A 130 6.18 9.62 12.89
N VAL A 131 5.15 8.79 12.69
CA VAL A 131 4.87 8.06 11.44
C VAL A 131 3.43 8.20 10.95
N GLY A 132 2.64 9.05 11.62
CA GLY A 132 1.24 9.33 11.28
C GLY A 132 1.03 10.15 10.00
N ASN A 133 -0.18 10.66 9.84
CA ASN A 133 -0.63 11.46 8.70
C ASN A 133 -1.18 12.83 9.17
N THR A 134 -1.59 13.71 8.26
CA THR A 134 -2.04 15.08 8.63
C THR A 134 -3.17 15.14 9.66
N THR A 135 -4.00 14.09 9.80
CA THR A 135 -5.17 14.07 10.68
C THR A 135 -5.05 13.13 11.88
N VAL A 136 -4.23 12.07 11.79
CA VAL A 136 -4.04 11.05 12.83
C VAL A 136 -2.56 10.88 13.15
N SER A 137 -2.22 10.96 14.44
CA SER A 137 -0.88 10.61 14.92
C SER A 137 -0.73 9.10 15.07
N CYS A 138 0.38 8.57 14.57
CA CYS A 138 0.86 7.23 14.91
C CYS A 138 2.33 7.37 15.29
N HIS A 139 2.76 6.67 16.33
CA HIS A 139 4.10 6.79 16.90
C HIS A 139 4.83 5.45 16.83
N LEU A 140 6.04 5.43 16.28
CA LEU A 140 6.88 4.24 16.16
C LEU A 140 8.00 4.32 17.19
N LEU A 141 8.20 3.27 17.99
CA LEU A 141 9.26 3.18 19.00
C LEU A 141 10.19 2.00 18.68
N THR A 142 11.49 2.20 18.76
CA THR A 142 12.48 1.10 18.71
C THR A 142 12.54 0.36 20.05
N SER A 143 12.70 -0.96 20.00
CA SER A 143 12.90 -1.83 21.18
C SER A 143 13.89 -2.96 20.84
N GLU A 144 14.36 -3.68 21.84
CA GLU A 144 15.26 -4.83 21.67
C GLU A 144 14.59 -6.00 20.91
N GLU A 145 13.26 -6.09 20.97
CA GLU A 145 12.43 -7.12 20.33
C GLU A 145 11.79 -6.65 19.02
N GLY A 146 12.32 -5.58 18.41
CA GLY A 146 11.80 -4.98 17.17
C GLY A 146 11.09 -3.65 17.42
N LEU A 147 10.11 -3.32 16.59
CA LEU A 147 9.41 -2.03 16.63
C LEU A 147 8.06 -2.16 17.33
N ILE A 148 7.71 -1.11 18.06
CA ILE A 148 6.42 -0.94 18.72
C ILE A 148 5.71 0.21 18.00
N LEU A 149 4.45 0.00 17.62
CA LEU A 149 3.60 1.00 16.97
C LEU A 149 2.49 1.40 17.93
N ILE A 150 2.37 2.68 18.25
CA ILE A 150 1.26 3.24 19.02
C ILE A 150 0.30 3.94 18.06
N ASP A 151 -0.93 3.43 18.02
CA ASP A 151 -1.96 3.69 17.02
C ASP A 151 -1.56 3.39 15.57
N SER A 152 -2.56 3.14 14.73
CA SER A 152 -2.42 2.35 13.50
C SER A 152 -3.13 2.95 12.29
N THR A 153 -3.63 4.17 12.41
CA THR A 153 -4.39 4.93 11.41
C THR A 153 -5.67 4.22 10.90
N PHE A 154 -6.44 4.86 10.02
CA PHE A 154 -7.54 4.20 9.32
C PHE A 154 -7.00 3.11 8.39
N PRO A 155 -7.74 2.01 8.08
CA PRO A 155 -7.14 0.93 7.31
C PRO A 155 -6.88 1.29 5.83
N HIS A 156 -7.49 2.35 5.27
CA HIS A 156 -7.13 2.89 3.95
C HIS A 156 -5.90 3.80 3.97
N THR A 157 -5.54 4.39 5.11
CA THR A 157 -4.31 5.19 5.27
C THR A 157 -3.12 4.37 5.80
N VAL A 158 -3.31 3.09 6.15
CA VAL A 158 -2.23 2.15 6.47
C VAL A 158 -1.08 2.18 5.45
N PRO A 159 -1.30 2.27 4.11
CA PRO A 159 -0.20 2.43 3.15
C PRO A 159 0.71 3.63 3.43
N LEU A 160 0.16 4.76 3.90
CA LEU A 160 0.96 5.94 4.30
C LEU A 160 1.82 5.63 5.53
N LEU A 161 1.25 4.92 6.51
CA LEU A 161 1.96 4.49 7.73
C LEU A 161 3.09 3.49 7.42
N LEU A 162 2.86 2.54 6.51
CA LEU A 162 3.90 1.62 6.03
C LEU A 162 5.02 2.37 5.30
N GLU A 163 4.66 3.39 4.51
CA GLU A 163 5.62 4.23 3.81
C GLU A 163 6.45 5.06 4.81
N SER A 164 5.82 5.68 5.82
CA SER A 164 6.52 6.39 6.90
C SER A 164 7.53 5.51 7.64
N ILE A 165 7.16 4.27 8.00
CA ILE A 165 8.08 3.29 8.60
C ILE A 165 9.26 3.01 7.66
N THR A 166 8.99 2.87 6.36
CA THR A 166 10.01 2.56 5.33
C THR A 166 10.94 3.74 5.06
N GLN A 167 10.44 4.98 5.06
CA GLN A 167 11.24 6.20 4.87
C GLN A 167 12.25 6.42 6.02
N LEU A 168 11.95 5.92 7.23
CA LEU A 168 12.88 5.90 8.37
C LEU A 168 13.97 4.81 8.25
N GLY A 169 13.92 3.96 7.22
CA GLY A 169 14.85 2.85 7.01
C GLY A 169 14.50 1.57 7.80
N PHE A 170 13.33 1.53 8.43
CA PHE A 170 12.78 0.33 9.07
C PHE A 170 11.98 -0.52 8.09
N ARG A 171 11.77 -1.81 8.39
CA ARG A 171 10.85 -2.66 7.63
C ARG A 171 9.51 -2.75 8.38
N PRO A 172 8.34 -2.66 7.72
CA PRO A 172 7.06 -2.83 8.41
C PRO A 172 6.89 -4.16 9.15
N ASN A 173 7.49 -5.26 8.65
CA ASN A 173 7.51 -6.55 9.34
C ASN A 173 8.39 -6.56 10.61
N ASP A 174 9.18 -5.52 10.88
CA ASP A 174 9.88 -5.38 12.16
C ASP A 174 8.96 -4.82 13.26
N VAL A 175 7.74 -4.36 12.93
CA VAL A 175 6.69 -4.06 13.94
C VAL A 175 6.21 -5.36 14.57
N LYS A 176 6.56 -5.56 15.84
CA LYS A 176 6.22 -6.76 16.63
C LYS A 176 5.12 -6.51 17.66
N LEU A 177 4.86 -5.25 18.00
CA LEU A 177 3.78 -4.85 18.89
C LEU A 177 3.02 -3.64 18.30
N VAL A 178 1.69 -3.69 18.37
CA VAL A 178 0.79 -2.55 18.14
C VAL A 178 -0.01 -2.30 19.41
N ILE A 179 0.01 -1.07 19.90
CA ILE A 179 -0.73 -0.60 21.07
C ILE A 179 -1.80 0.37 20.57
N SER A 180 -3.08 0.07 20.76
CA SER A 180 -4.18 1.00 20.42
C SER A 180 -4.58 1.82 21.65
N THR A 181 -4.61 3.14 21.53
CA THR A 181 -5.04 4.05 22.62
C THR A 181 -6.53 3.98 22.88
N HIS A 182 -7.33 3.70 21.86
CA HIS A 182 -8.78 3.49 21.96
C HIS A 182 -9.33 2.77 20.73
N ALA A 183 -10.48 2.11 20.88
CA ALA A 183 -11.26 1.56 19.77
C ALA A 183 -11.99 2.67 19.01
N ALA A 184 -11.25 3.40 18.17
CA ALA A 184 -11.78 4.33 17.18
C ALA A 184 -11.14 4.06 15.82
N ILE A 185 -11.94 4.06 14.73
CA ILE A 185 -11.55 3.52 13.41
C ILE A 185 -10.30 4.18 12.85
N ASP A 186 -10.09 5.43 13.21
CA ASP A 186 -8.95 6.26 12.88
C ASP A 186 -7.68 5.91 13.66
N HIS A 187 -7.76 5.27 14.82
CA HIS A 187 -6.61 4.93 15.68
C HIS A 187 -6.31 3.43 15.72
N SER A 188 -7.34 2.58 15.76
CA SER A 188 -7.21 1.12 15.87
C SER A 188 -7.47 0.36 14.56
N GLY A 189 -7.89 1.05 13.48
CA GLY A 189 -8.28 0.42 12.23
C GLY A 189 -7.17 -0.41 11.57
N GLY A 190 -5.95 0.12 11.51
CA GLY A 190 -4.81 -0.59 10.94
C GLY A 190 -4.25 -1.73 11.79
N ALA A 191 -4.59 -1.84 13.08
CA ALA A 191 -3.97 -2.82 13.99
C ALA A 191 -4.18 -4.27 13.52
N TRP A 192 -5.35 -4.56 12.95
CA TRP A 192 -5.65 -5.82 12.27
C TRP A 192 -4.66 -6.13 11.13
N TYR A 193 -4.25 -5.13 10.34
CA TYR A 193 -3.32 -5.34 9.23
C TYR A 193 -1.96 -5.79 9.75
N PHE A 194 -1.39 -5.11 10.74
CA PHE A 194 -0.11 -5.48 11.32
C PHE A 194 -0.17 -6.85 12.02
N GLN A 195 -1.27 -7.17 12.70
CA GLN A 195 -1.46 -8.50 13.30
C GLN A 195 -1.47 -9.62 12.24
N LYS A 196 -2.19 -9.43 11.13
CA LYS A 196 -2.41 -10.49 10.13
C LYS A 196 -1.30 -10.59 9.10
N ALA A 197 -0.73 -9.46 8.66
CA ALA A 197 0.34 -9.42 7.65
C ALA A 197 1.73 -9.67 8.23
N PHE A 198 2.00 -9.26 9.48
CA PHE A 198 3.34 -9.31 10.09
C PHE A 198 3.42 -10.13 11.39
N GLY A 199 2.28 -10.68 11.85
CA GLY A 199 2.22 -11.40 13.12
C GLY A 199 2.43 -10.52 14.35
N ALA A 200 2.24 -9.20 14.22
CA ALA A 200 2.42 -8.26 15.33
C ALA A 200 1.41 -8.56 16.45
N LYS A 201 1.89 -8.50 17.70
CA LYS A 201 1.03 -8.55 18.87
C LYS A 201 0.20 -7.29 18.98
N THR A 202 -1.03 -7.41 19.48
CA THR A 202 -1.96 -6.29 19.60
C THR A 202 -2.42 -6.11 21.04
N TRP A 203 -2.25 -4.91 21.59
CA TRP A 203 -2.67 -4.54 22.94
C TRP A 203 -3.73 -3.45 22.86
N ILE A 204 -4.81 -3.60 23.64
CA ILE A 204 -5.86 -2.59 23.81
C ILE A 204 -6.47 -2.71 25.21
N HIS A 205 -7.09 -1.65 25.72
CA HIS A 205 -7.77 -1.70 27.01
C HIS A 205 -8.94 -2.69 27.03
N LYS A 206 -9.10 -3.40 28.16
CA LYS A 206 -10.13 -4.43 28.35
C LYS A 206 -11.54 -3.95 27.96
N ALA A 207 -11.96 -2.77 28.43
CA ALA A 207 -13.32 -2.25 28.17
C ALA A 207 -13.62 -2.04 26.67
N ASP A 208 -12.62 -1.73 25.85
CA ASP A 208 -12.77 -1.57 24.40
C ASP A 208 -12.73 -2.91 23.64
N ALA A 209 -12.19 -3.96 24.27
CA ALA A 209 -12.16 -5.33 23.73
C ALA A 209 -13.37 -6.18 24.12
N THR A 210 -13.92 -6.02 25.33
CA THR A 210 -14.98 -6.89 25.86
C THR A 210 -16.38 -6.32 25.66
N GLY A 211 -16.53 -5.01 25.44
CA GLY A 211 -17.83 -4.35 25.26
C GLY A 211 -18.74 -4.41 26.50
N GLU A 212 -18.19 -4.71 27.69
CA GLU A 212 -18.88 -4.98 28.96
C GLU A 212 -19.69 -3.78 29.55
N ALA A 213 -19.87 -2.71 28.78
CA ALA A 213 -20.64 -1.52 29.16
C ALA A 213 -21.65 -1.06 28.08
N GLY A 214 -22.06 -1.97 27.18
CA GLY A 214 -23.26 -1.78 26.33
C GLY A 214 -23.16 -0.69 25.26
N VAL A 215 -21.96 -0.31 24.85
CA VAL A 215 -21.72 0.75 23.86
C VAL A 215 -21.58 0.16 22.45
N GLU A 216 -22.23 0.79 21.47
CA GLU A 216 -22.22 0.39 20.04
C GLU A 216 -20.88 0.62 19.31
N GLU A 217 -19.78 0.84 20.04
CA GLU A 217 -18.46 1.27 19.52
C GLU A 217 -17.30 0.34 19.95
N ALA A 218 -17.57 -0.77 20.66
CA ALA A 218 -16.54 -1.75 21.04
C ALA A 218 -15.90 -2.46 19.83
N LEU A 219 -14.69 -3.03 20.01
CA LEU A 219 -14.10 -3.95 19.03
C LEU A 219 -15.11 -5.06 18.71
N CYS A 220 -15.36 -5.28 17.42
CA CYS A 220 -16.41 -6.19 17.00
C CYS A 220 -16.11 -7.63 17.50
N PRO A 221 -17.09 -8.31 18.14
CA PRO A 221 -16.87 -9.64 18.69
C PRO A 221 -16.29 -10.64 17.68
N PRO A 222 -15.48 -11.62 18.12
CA PRO A 222 -14.95 -12.65 17.23
C PRO A 222 -16.05 -13.32 16.39
N GLY A 223 -15.91 -13.28 15.06
CA GLY A 223 -16.90 -13.82 14.12
C GLY A 223 -17.98 -12.83 13.65
N THR A 224 -18.01 -11.59 14.15
CA THR A 224 -18.93 -10.56 13.63
C THR A 224 -18.54 -10.10 12.22
N VAL A 225 -19.46 -10.23 11.27
CA VAL A 225 -19.32 -9.75 9.89
C VAL A 225 -19.88 -8.33 9.78
N VAL A 226 -19.01 -7.33 9.75
CA VAL A 226 -19.41 -5.91 9.69
C VAL A 226 -19.71 -5.48 8.25
N ASN A 227 -20.91 -4.98 7.98
CA ASN A 227 -21.27 -4.39 6.68
C ASN A 227 -20.75 -2.96 6.55
N LEU A 228 -19.56 -2.81 5.97
CA LEU A 228 -18.84 -1.54 5.88
C LEU A 228 -19.58 -0.41 5.12
N ARG A 229 -20.65 -0.72 4.37
CA ARG A 229 -21.48 0.28 3.68
C ARG A 229 -22.59 0.90 4.54
N GLN A 230 -22.87 0.36 5.72
CA GLN A 230 -23.91 0.87 6.65
C GLN A 230 -23.31 1.62 7.84
N VAL A 231 -22.01 1.93 7.76
CA VAL A 231 -21.23 2.47 8.86
C VAL A 231 -21.35 3.99 8.85
N GLN A 232 -22.11 4.53 9.80
CA GLN A 232 -21.84 5.90 10.26
C GLN A 232 -20.45 5.93 10.90
N ALA A 233 -19.74 7.06 10.76
CA ALA A 233 -18.30 7.28 10.92
C ALA A 233 -17.59 6.86 12.25
N ALA A 234 -18.23 6.08 13.12
CA ALA A 234 -17.70 5.59 14.39
C ALA A 234 -17.84 4.05 14.59
N ARG A 235 -18.36 3.28 13.62
CA ARG A 235 -18.92 1.94 13.89
C ARG A 235 -18.46 0.78 12.97
N ALA A 236 -17.20 0.78 12.50
CA ALA A 236 -16.63 -0.44 11.94
C ALA A 236 -15.12 -0.55 12.06
N TYR A 237 -14.72 -1.64 12.70
CA TYR A 237 -13.35 -2.10 12.83
C TYR A 237 -13.21 -3.36 12.00
N PRO A 238 -12.08 -3.58 11.28
CA PRO A 238 -11.64 -4.93 10.98
C PRO A 238 -11.36 -5.61 12.34
N PRO A 239 -12.08 -6.67 12.75
CA PRO A 239 -11.89 -7.24 14.07
C PRO A 239 -10.52 -7.89 14.20
N PHE A 240 -9.60 -7.24 14.91
CA PHE A 240 -8.40 -7.90 15.43
C PHE A 240 -8.71 -8.53 16.79
N GLN A 241 -7.99 -9.62 17.09
CA GLN A 241 -8.13 -10.30 18.38
C GLN A 241 -6.98 -9.81 19.27
N PRO A 242 -7.23 -8.97 20.29
CA PRO A 242 -6.15 -8.47 21.13
C PRO A 242 -5.39 -9.62 21.80
N ASP A 243 -4.07 -9.62 21.65
CA ASP A 243 -3.15 -10.56 22.28
C ASP A 243 -2.96 -10.26 23.79
N ARG A 244 -3.18 -9.00 24.19
CA ARG A 244 -3.23 -8.57 25.60
C ARG A 244 -4.36 -7.56 25.80
N LEU A 245 -5.07 -7.73 26.91
CA LEU A 245 -5.97 -6.71 27.44
C LEU A 245 -5.19 -5.89 28.47
N ILE A 246 -5.21 -4.57 28.30
CA ILE A 246 -4.62 -3.60 29.23
C ILE A 246 -5.65 -3.29 30.33
N GLU A 247 -5.20 -3.26 31.58
CA GLU A 247 -5.98 -2.78 32.73
C GLU A 247 -5.52 -1.39 33.22
N ASP A 248 -6.33 -0.75 34.07
CA ASP A 248 -6.02 0.58 34.59
C ASP A 248 -4.82 0.57 35.54
N GLU A 249 -3.95 1.58 35.42
CA GLU A 249 -2.69 1.72 36.16
C GLU A 249 -1.67 0.59 35.92
N GLU A 250 -1.98 -0.35 35.02
CA GLU A 250 -1.10 -1.43 34.63
C GLU A 250 0.19 -0.88 34.00
N THR A 251 1.30 -1.54 34.28
CA THR A 251 2.58 -1.23 33.63
C THR A 251 3.13 -2.48 32.96
N LEU A 252 3.28 -2.41 31.64
CA LEU A 252 3.76 -3.50 30.79
C LEU A 252 5.11 -3.15 30.17
N GLU A 253 5.83 -4.18 29.72
CA GLU A 253 7.14 -4.04 29.09
C GLU A 253 7.20 -4.87 27.79
N TRP A 254 7.92 -4.35 26.79
CA TRP A 254 8.22 -5.04 25.53
C TRP A 254 9.61 -4.62 25.04
N GLY A 255 10.54 -5.56 24.85
CA GLY A 255 11.88 -5.27 24.34
C GLY A 255 12.62 -4.15 25.08
N GLY A 256 12.55 -4.13 26.42
CA GLY A 256 13.16 -3.10 27.27
C GLY A 256 12.43 -1.74 27.30
N ARG A 257 11.28 -1.60 26.62
CA ARG A 257 10.43 -0.40 26.66
C ARG A 257 9.25 -0.61 27.60
N LYS A 258 9.09 0.30 28.56
CA LYS A 258 8.11 0.21 29.66
C LYS A 258 7.00 1.26 29.50
N PHE A 259 5.75 0.82 29.56
CA PHE A 259 4.57 1.66 29.38
C PHE A 259 3.62 1.51 30.56
N THR A 260 3.27 2.61 31.22
CA THR A 260 2.21 2.67 32.23
C THR A 260 0.95 3.23 31.58
N PHE A 261 -0.16 2.54 31.75
CA PHE A 261 -1.45 2.89 31.15
C PHE A 261 -2.37 3.52 32.20
N ARG A 262 -3.14 4.53 31.79
CA ARG A 262 -4.18 5.17 32.60
C ARG A 262 -5.48 5.16 31.83
N SER A 263 -6.53 4.57 32.38
CA SER A 263 -7.87 4.67 31.83
C SER A 263 -8.33 6.13 31.91
N THR A 264 -8.55 6.72 30.75
CA THR A 264 -9.02 8.09 30.54
C THR A 264 -10.26 8.03 29.64
N PRO A 265 -11.38 7.45 30.13
CA PRO A 265 -12.57 7.21 29.31
C PRO A 265 -13.17 8.53 28.84
N LEU A 266 -13.27 8.71 27.51
CA LEU A 266 -13.87 9.90 26.90
C LEU A 266 -14.39 9.61 25.49
N ALA A 267 -13.49 9.36 24.52
CA ALA A 267 -13.86 8.92 23.18
C ALA A 267 -14.46 7.52 23.17
N THR A 268 -13.90 6.62 23.97
CA THR A 268 -14.44 5.29 24.28
C THR A 268 -14.33 5.05 25.78
N LEU A 269 -14.93 3.97 26.30
CA LEU A 269 -14.78 3.59 27.71
C LEU A 269 -13.42 2.95 28.00
N GLY A 270 -12.78 2.34 27.01
CA GLY A 270 -11.41 1.84 27.10
C GLY A 270 -10.35 2.80 26.56
N THR A 271 -10.65 4.09 26.41
CA THR A 271 -9.62 5.06 26.06
C THR A 271 -8.55 5.10 27.15
N VAL A 272 -7.30 4.85 26.76
CA VAL A 272 -6.12 4.95 27.62
C VAL A 272 -5.20 6.09 27.20
N SER A 273 -4.62 6.73 28.20
CA SER A 273 -3.46 7.60 28.06
C SER A 273 -2.22 6.87 28.58
N ILE A 274 -1.07 7.10 27.95
CA ILE A 274 0.13 6.27 28.13
C ILE A 274 1.29 7.12 28.66
N GLU A 275 1.95 6.65 29.72
CA GLU A 275 3.16 7.22 30.31
C GLU A 275 4.36 6.30 30.02
N PHE A 276 5.47 6.82 29.50
CA PHE A 276 6.69 6.03 29.27
C PHE A 276 7.98 6.86 29.35
N PRO A 277 9.13 6.28 29.76
CA PRO A 277 10.40 6.98 29.80
C PRO A 277 11.04 7.07 28.40
N LEU A 278 11.66 8.22 28.13
CA LEU A 278 12.51 8.48 26.97
C LEU A 278 13.86 9.05 27.42
N LYS A 279 14.91 8.88 26.62
CA LYS A 279 16.20 9.52 26.84
C LYS A 279 16.34 10.84 26.09
N SER A 280 16.77 11.89 26.80
CA SER A 280 17.27 13.09 26.14
C SER A 280 18.58 12.79 25.41
N PRO A 281 19.02 13.64 24.46
CA PRO A 281 20.37 13.57 23.89
C PRO A 281 21.50 13.71 24.93
N THR A 282 21.21 14.21 26.14
CA THR A 282 22.14 14.30 27.27
C THR A 282 22.08 13.10 28.23
N GLY A 283 21.24 12.09 27.95
CA GLY A 283 21.08 10.87 28.74
C GLY A 283 20.09 10.96 29.92
N GLU A 284 19.50 12.13 30.16
CA GLU A 284 18.44 12.34 31.15
C GLU A 284 17.22 11.48 30.81
N THR A 285 16.58 10.87 31.81
CA THR A 285 15.29 10.20 31.60
C THR A 285 14.17 11.23 31.69
N LEU A 286 13.55 11.53 30.55
CA LEU A 286 12.36 12.36 30.46
C LEU A 286 11.10 11.49 30.45
N LYS A 287 10.04 11.95 31.11
CA LYS A 287 8.76 11.24 31.12
C LYS A 287 7.86 11.73 29.98
N ALA A 288 7.50 10.85 29.06
CA ALA A 288 6.55 11.10 28.00
C ALA A 288 5.11 10.77 28.43
N GLY A 289 4.16 11.57 27.94
CA GLY A 289 2.73 11.37 28.11
C GLY A 289 2.00 11.52 26.77
N LEU A 290 1.28 10.47 26.38
CA LEU A 290 0.36 10.46 25.24
C LEU A 290 -1.07 10.52 25.78
N VAL A 291 -1.83 11.55 25.41
CA VAL A 291 -3.27 11.62 25.71
C VAL A 291 -4.04 10.79 24.69
N GLY A 292 -4.93 9.90 25.17
CA GLY A 292 -5.86 9.15 24.32
C GLY A 292 -6.97 9.98 23.68
N GLY A 293 -7.97 9.32 23.07
CA GLY A 293 -9.09 9.97 22.40
C GLY A 293 -9.93 10.91 23.29
N ILE A 294 -10.00 12.20 22.92
CA ILE A 294 -10.67 13.23 23.72
C ILE A 294 -12.07 13.64 23.25
N ALA A 295 -12.62 12.98 22.21
CA ALA A 295 -13.96 13.29 21.73
C ALA A 295 -14.98 12.94 22.83
N PRO A 296 -15.85 13.87 23.29
CA PRO A 296 -16.79 13.58 24.38
C PRO A 296 -17.97 12.74 23.86
N ARG A 297 -17.75 11.43 23.72
CA ARG A 297 -18.74 10.47 23.20
C ARG A 297 -19.40 9.66 24.31
N VAL A 298 -18.60 9.09 25.22
CA VAL A 298 -19.08 8.10 26.19
C VAL A 298 -18.65 8.39 27.62
N GLY A 299 -17.41 8.84 27.83
CA GLY A 299 -16.87 9.10 29.16
C GLY A 299 -17.10 10.52 29.67
N ASP A 300 -17.03 10.70 31.00
CA ASP A 300 -17.10 12.02 31.64
C ASP A 300 -15.76 12.77 31.50
N PRO A 301 -15.71 13.94 30.83
CA PRO A 301 -14.47 14.68 30.69
C PRO A 301 -13.94 15.26 32.02
N ALA A 302 -14.76 15.35 33.08
CA ALA A 302 -14.29 15.71 34.42
C ALA A 302 -13.55 14.54 35.11
N ILE A 303 -13.97 13.29 34.86
CA ILE A 303 -13.22 12.10 35.27
C ILE A 303 -11.92 12.03 34.48
N THR A 304 -11.97 12.13 33.15
CA THR A 304 -10.75 12.08 32.31
C THR A 304 -9.78 13.20 32.63
N SER A 305 -10.25 14.43 32.86
CA SER A 305 -9.39 15.54 33.30
C SER A 305 -8.73 15.26 34.67
N ARG A 306 -9.41 14.57 35.59
CA ARG A 306 -8.83 14.14 36.87
C ARG A 306 -7.73 13.09 36.67
N ARG A 307 -8.00 12.04 35.89
CA ARG A 307 -7.03 10.98 35.55
C ARG A 307 -5.79 11.54 34.84
N LEU A 308 -5.96 12.50 33.94
CA LEU A 308 -4.83 13.20 33.29
C LEU A 308 -4.03 14.09 34.26
N LYS A 309 -4.62 14.61 35.34
CA LYS A 309 -3.88 15.35 36.40
C LYS A 309 -3.06 14.42 37.29
N GLU A 310 -3.45 13.15 37.41
CA GLU A 310 -2.72 12.13 38.17
C GLU A 310 -1.45 11.66 37.42
N MET A 311 -1.42 11.79 36.09
CA MET A 311 -0.22 11.66 35.24
C MET A 311 0.76 12.82 35.49
N SER A 312 1.42 12.78 36.65
CA SER A 312 2.35 13.81 37.12
C SER A 312 3.74 13.65 36.50
N GLY A 313 4.49 14.75 36.42
CA GLY A 313 5.87 14.76 35.94
C GLY A 313 6.06 14.61 34.42
N ILE A 314 4.99 14.66 33.62
CA ILE A 314 5.11 14.61 32.15
C ILE A 314 5.92 15.82 31.65
N GLN A 315 6.98 15.52 30.90
CA GLN A 315 7.88 16.48 30.27
C GLN A 315 7.74 16.46 28.74
N VAL A 316 7.55 15.29 28.12
CA VAL A 316 7.36 15.14 26.67
C VAL A 316 5.87 14.94 26.37
N TRP A 317 5.27 15.82 25.58
CA TRP A 317 3.83 15.79 25.29
C TRP A 317 3.53 15.30 23.87
N LEU A 318 2.91 14.12 23.80
CA LEU A 318 2.42 13.48 22.59
C LEU A 318 0.88 13.55 22.53
N ALA A 319 0.36 13.48 21.30
CA ALA A 319 -1.06 13.55 21.00
C ALA A 319 -1.47 12.49 19.98
N VAL A 320 -2.73 12.03 20.04
CA VAL A 320 -3.35 11.13 19.05
C VAL A 320 -3.83 11.86 17.80
N HIS A 321 -4.09 13.17 17.87
CA HIS A 321 -4.32 14.00 16.68
C HIS A 321 -3.29 15.15 16.61
N PRO A 322 -2.69 15.44 15.43
CA PRO A 322 -1.60 16.40 15.32
C PRO A 322 -1.95 17.83 15.76
N ASN A 323 -3.21 18.23 15.64
CA ASN A 323 -3.71 19.55 16.02
C ASN A 323 -3.76 19.79 17.54
N GLN A 324 -3.80 18.74 18.37
CA GLN A 324 -3.95 18.86 19.83
C GLN A 324 -2.72 19.50 20.49
N ASN A 325 -1.53 19.13 20.03
CA ASN A 325 -0.22 19.58 20.53
C ASN A 325 0.65 20.26 19.45
N ARG A 326 0.10 20.49 18.25
CA ARG A 326 0.79 21.03 17.07
C ARG A 326 1.97 20.16 16.58
N THR A 327 1.77 18.84 16.56
CA THR A 327 2.81 17.85 16.20
C THR A 327 3.53 18.17 14.89
N LEU A 328 2.83 18.66 13.85
CA LEU A 328 3.45 18.98 12.56
C LEU A 328 4.37 20.20 12.65
N GLU A 329 3.91 21.32 13.23
CA GLU A 329 4.75 22.51 13.50
C GLU A 329 6.00 22.14 14.33
N LYS A 330 5.82 21.29 15.36
CA LYS A 330 6.92 20.79 16.20
C LYS A 330 7.89 19.89 15.43
N GLY A 331 7.38 19.09 14.50
CA GLY A 331 8.18 18.26 13.60
C GLY A 331 9.00 19.09 12.61
N GLU A 332 8.41 20.13 12.03
CA GLU A 332 9.12 21.08 11.16
C GLU A 332 10.25 21.80 11.92
N LEU A 333 10.02 22.23 13.15
CA LEU A 333 11.06 22.83 14.01
C LEU A 333 12.23 21.86 14.26
N LEU A 334 11.95 20.57 14.54
CA LEU A 334 13.00 19.55 14.67
C LEU A 334 13.77 19.33 13.36
N GLN A 335 13.05 19.20 12.23
CA GLN A 335 13.67 19.01 10.92
C GLN A 335 14.52 20.22 10.48
N ASN A 336 14.15 21.42 10.91
CA ASN A 336 14.90 22.66 10.70
C ASN A 336 16.04 22.88 11.72
N GLY A 337 16.34 21.89 12.57
CA GLY A 337 17.51 21.92 13.46
C GLY A 337 17.32 22.71 14.76
N ALA A 338 16.09 22.77 15.30
CA ALA A 338 15.84 23.38 16.61
C ALA A 338 16.75 22.80 17.71
N THR A 339 17.44 23.68 18.43
CA THR A 339 18.43 23.30 19.47
C THR A 339 17.80 22.70 20.73
N ALA A 340 16.55 23.07 21.01
CA ALA A 340 15.73 22.47 22.04
C ALA A 340 14.58 21.70 21.40
N ASN A 341 14.27 20.52 21.95
CA ASN A 341 13.23 19.66 21.39
C ASN A 341 11.83 20.20 21.74
N PRO A 342 11.00 20.61 20.75
CA PRO A 342 9.71 21.26 21.00
C PRO A 342 8.62 20.30 21.52
N PHE A 343 8.87 18.99 21.53
CA PHE A 343 7.98 18.03 22.21
C PHE A 343 8.22 17.99 23.73
N VAL A 344 9.35 18.52 24.24
CA VAL A 344 9.58 18.75 25.67
C VAL A 344 8.77 19.97 26.10
N ASP A 345 7.48 19.74 26.36
CA ASP A 345 6.45 20.75 26.54
C ASP A 345 5.54 20.45 27.76
N PRO A 346 6.07 20.53 28.99
CA PRO A 346 5.30 20.34 30.22
C PRO A 346 4.25 21.43 30.45
N GLN A 347 4.38 22.59 29.78
CA GLN A 347 3.38 23.67 29.85
C GLN A 347 2.19 23.37 28.94
N GLY A 348 2.44 22.91 27.71
CA GLY A 348 1.42 22.44 26.78
C GLY A 348 0.59 21.30 27.34
N TRP A 349 1.23 20.31 27.98
CA TRP A 349 0.54 19.23 28.71
C TRP A 349 -0.47 19.78 29.74
N ARG A 350 -0.03 20.65 30.66
CA ARG A 350 -0.89 21.24 31.70
C ARG A 350 -2.00 22.09 31.11
N GLY A 351 -1.65 23.01 30.20
CA GLY A 351 -2.62 23.90 29.54
C GLY A 351 -3.65 23.15 28.70
N PHE A 352 -3.30 21.98 28.14
CA PHE A 352 -4.25 21.10 27.47
C PHE A 352 -5.27 20.49 28.45
N ILE A 353 -4.81 19.98 29.59
CA ILE A 353 -5.67 19.44 30.66
C ILE A 353 -6.58 20.53 31.25
N GLU A 354 -6.07 21.75 31.40
CA GLU A 354 -6.85 22.91 31.84
C GLU A 354 -7.95 23.26 30.84
N ARG A 355 -7.65 23.30 29.53
CA ARG A 355 -8.67 23.48 28.47
C ARG A 355 -9.72 22.37 28.50
N LEU A 356 -9.33 21.12 28.71
CA LEU A 356 -10.26 20.00 28.84
C LEU A 356 -11.16 20.14 30.08
N THR A 357 -10.62 20.63 31.20
CA THR A 357 -11.40 20.99 32.40
C THR A 357 -12.38 22.12 32.11
N ALA A 358 -11.95 23.16 31.40
CA ALA A 358 -12.79 24.33 31.12
C ALA A 358 -14.00 23.98 30.25
N MET A 359 -13.86 23.04 29.31
CA MET A 359 -14.98 22.55 28.48
C MET A 359 -16.08 21.83 29.27
N THR A 360 -15.85 21.39 30.53
CA THR A 360 -16.89 20.80 31.38
C THR A 360 -17.60 21.82 32.28
N GLY A 361 -17.10 23.06 32.37
CA GLY A 361 -17.59 24.06 33.32
C GLY A 361 -18.84 24.83 32.87
N SER A 362 -19.15 24.87 31.57
CA SER A 362 -20.27 25.64 31.01
C SER A 362 -21.61 24.87 31.00
N GLY A 363 -21.94 24.26 32.14
CA GLY A 363 -23.11 23.39 32.32
C GLY A 363 -24.43 24.14 32.52
N ASP A 364 -24.85 24.98 31.58
CA ASP A 364 -26.28 25.30 31.41
C ASP A 364 -26.65 25.48 29.93
N ARG A 365 -27.46 24.55 29.44
CA ARG A 365 -28.54 24.81 28.47
C ARG A 365 -29.49 23.62 28.38
N GLY A 366 -30.47 23.61 29.28
CA GLY A 366 -31.73 22.91 29.01
C GLY A 366 -32.46 23.50 27.79
N ALA A 367 -33.41 22.73 27.25
CA ALA A 367 -34.47 23.14 26.31
C ALA A 367 -34.18 24.28 25.30
N ARG A 368 -34.01 23.96 24.02
CA ARG A 368 -34.08 24.96 22.93
C ARG A 368 -35.49 25.55 22.85
N PRO A 369 -35.70 26.87 23.02
CA PRO A 369 -36.97 27.52 22.70
C PRO A 369 -37.03 27.88 21.21
N ASN A 370 -38.23 27.82 20.65
CA ASN A 370 -38.54 28.44 19.36
C ASN A 370 -38.59 29.97 19.52
N SER A 371 -37.79 30.72 18.77
CA SER A 371 -38.22 32.03 18.26
C SER A 371 -37.46 32.46 17.02
N ARG A 372 -38.23 32.89 16.02
CA ARG A 372 -37.74 33.76 14.94
C ARG A 372 -37.49 35.13 15.57
N GLU A 373 -36.30 35.70 15.40
CA GLU A 373 -36.19 37.15 15.37
C GLU A 373 -35.05 37.65 14.47
N ARG A 374 -35.19 38.88 13.99
CA ARG A 374 -34.61 39.33 12.73
C ARG A 374 -33.29 40.07 12.95
N MET A 375 -32.26 39.71 12.19
CA MET A 375 -31.20 40.67 11.82
C MET A 375 -31.42 41.17 10.39
N ARG A 376 -31.03 42.42 10.11
CA ARG A 376 -31.59 43.21 9.00
C ARG A 376 -30.87 42.92 7.65
N PRO A 377 -31.59 42.97 6.52
CA PRO A 377 -30.99 42.74 5.21
C PRO A 377 -30.32 44.01 4.65
N SER A 378 -28.98 44.01 4.55
CA SER A 378 -28.22 44.87 3.63
C SER A 378 -27.40 44.05 2.63
N ASP A 379 -26.87 42.90 3.05
CA ASP A 379 -25.88 42.15 2.26
C ASP A 379 -26.58 41.09 1.38
N ARG A 380 -27.64 41.56 0.70
CA ARG A 380 -28.53 40.77 -0.13
C ARG A 380 -28.15 40.93 -1.61
N ALA A 381 -27.17 40.16 -2.08
CA ALA A 381 -27.05 39.75 -3.49
C ALA A 381 -25.95 38.67 -3.64
N GLU A 382 -26.11 37.61 -4.44
CA GLU A 382 -27.27 37.10 -5.19
C GLU A 382 -27.05 35.57 -5.35
N MET A 383 -28.02 34.72 -4.98
CA MET A 383 -28.94 34.01 -5.89
C MET A 383 -28.27 32.97 -6.81
N ARG A 384 -28.72 31.71 -6.94
CA ARG A 384 -30.02 31.09 -6.57
C ARG A 384 -29.92 29.56 -6.39
N THR A 385 -30.81 29.02 -5.57
CA THR A 385 -31.22 27.61 -5.44
C THR A 385 -32.48 27.36 -6.32
N PRO A 386 -33.31 26.30 -6.13
CA PRO A 386 -33.11 24.84 -5.97
C PRO A 386 -33.99 24.01 -6.95
N ALA A 387 -33.96 22.66 -6.87
CA ALA A 387 -35.10 21.71 -6.95
C ALA A 387 -34.58 20.26 -7.18
N GLU A 388 -35.23 19.14 -6.84
CA GLU A 388 -36.36 18.84 -5.92
C GLU A 388 -36.33 17.33 -5.55
N THR A 389 -37.13 16.91 -4.57
CA THR A 389 -37.17 15.54 -4.02
C THR A 389 -38.17 14.60 -4.72
N ALA A 390 -37.87 13.30 -4.82
CA ALA A 390 -38.90 12.24 -4.91
C ALA A 390 -38.42 10.89 -4.29
N PRO A 391 -39.32 10.00 -3.78
CA PRO A 391 -38.93 8.98 -2.79
C PRO A 391 -39.26 7.50 -3.13
N MET A 392 -38.79 6.60 -2.26
CA MET A 392 -39.29 5.23 -1.99
C MET A 392 -39.27 4.17 -3.13
N ARG A 393 -38.65 3.00 -2.83
CA ARG A 393 -39.42 1.78 -2.44
C ARG A 393 -38.54 0.65 -1.90
N THR A 394 -39.11 -0.10 -0.97
CA THR A 394 -38.53 -1.28 -0.29
C THR A 394 -38.93 -2.58 -0.97
N ALA A 395 -38.07 -3.60 -0.95
CA ALA A 395 -38.46 -5.00 -1.10
C ALA A 395 -37.42 -5.95 -0.44
N ASN A 396 -37.90 -6.88 0.39
CA ASN A 396 -37.09 -7.90 1.06
C ASN A 396 -36.69 -9.03 0.10
N SER A 397 -35.55 -9.69 0.35
CA SER A 397 -35.53 -11.17 0.50
C SER A 397 -34.20 -11.71 1.06
N ALA A 398 -34.34 -12.80 1.79
CA ALA A 398 -33.36 -13.47 2.63
C ALA A 398 -32.01 -13.85 1.97
N GLY A 399 -30.94 -13.66 2.75
CA GLY A 399 -29.92 -14.68 3.03
C GLY A 399 -29.20 -15.38 1.87
N ARG A 400 -28.00 -14.88 1.53
CA ARG A 400 -26.86 -15.69 1.04
C ARG A 400 -25.53 -14.95 1.22
N LEU A 401 -24.64 -15.48 2.05
CA LEU A 401 -23.18 -15.35 1.89
C LEU A 401 -22.77 -16.38 0.82
N PRO A 402 -21.86 -16.06 -0.12
CA PRO A 402 -20.43 -15.85 0.17
C PRO A 402 -19.84 -14.66 -0.60
N ASN A 403 -18.53 -14.38 -0.47
CA ASN A 403 -17.91 -13.36 -1.32
C ASN A 403 -16.38 -13.49 -1.54
N LYS A 404 -15.98 -14.26 -2.55
CA LYS A 404 -14.71 -14.05 -3.26
C LYS A 404 -14.81 -12.74 -4.06
N ASN A 405 -13.73 -12.02 -4.37
CA ASN A 405 -13.86 -10.75 -5.11
C ASN A 405 -14.31 -10.92 -6.58
N ILE A 406 -14.26 -12.14 -7.10
CA ILE A 406 -14.90 -12.59 -8.35
C ILE A 406 -16.41 -12.92 -8.14
N ASP A 407 -16.84 -13.33 -6.95
CA ASP A 407 -18.26 -13.53 -6.63
C ASP A 407 -19.01 -12.21 -6.37
N LYS A 408 -18.28 -11.12 -6.14
CA LYS A 408 -18.80 -9.77 -5.86
C LYS A 408 -19.17 -8.99 -7.13
N LEU A 409 -18.68 -9.45 -8.27
CA LEU A 409 -19.13 -9.01 -9.57
C LEU A 409 -20.63 -9.28 -9.68
N THR A 410 -21.42 -8.22 -9.85
CA THR A 410 -22.82 -8.35 -10.21
C THR A 410 -22.91 -9.16 -11.49
N LYS A 411 -23.90 -10.08 -11.62
CA LYS A 411 -24.20 -10.72 -12.92
C LYS A 411 -24.39 -9.71 -14.05
N SER A 412 -24.74 -8.46 -13.73
CA SER A 412 -24.70 -7.35 -14.69
C SER A 412 -23.27 -7.05 -15.13
N TRP A 413 -22.99 -7.32 -16.41
CA TRP A 413 -21.86 -6.79 -17.16
C TRP A 413 -22.14 -5.37 -17.73
N VAL A 414 -23.31 -4.82 -17.41
CA VAL A 414 -23.70 -3.44 -17.64
C VAL A 414 -23.43 -2.65 -16.36
N ASP A 415 -22.58 -1.62 -16.40
CA ASP A 415 -22.39 -0.74 -15.25
C ASP A 415 -23.70 0.06 -15.00
N PRO A 416 -24.29 0.00 -13.78
CA PRO A 416 -25.52 0.73 -13.48
C PRO A 416 -25.37 2.26 -13.60
N ASP A 417 -24.15 2.77 -13.50
CA ASP A 417 -23.84 4.17 -13.77
C ASP A 417 -23.68 4.39 -15.29
N LYS A 418 -24.74 4.93 -15.90
CA LYS A 418 -24.78 5.28 -17.33
C LYS A 418 -24.26 6.68 -17.64
N THR A 419 -23.56 7.33 -16.72
CA THR A 419 -22.93 8.62 -17.04
C THR A 419 -21.84 8.42 -18.10
N ALA A 420 -21.97 9.20 -19.17
CA ALA A 420 -20.96 9.34 -20.22
C ALA A 420 -20.41 10.78 -20.12
N PRO A 421 -19.30 11.00 -19.40
CA PRO A 421 -18.69 12.33 -19.36
C PRO A 421 -18.26 12.70 -20.78
N ALA A 422 -18.60 13.90 -21.25
CA ALA A 422 -18.21 14.37 -22.58
C ALA A 422 -16.67 14.32 -22.71
N PRO A 423 -16.11 13.92 -23.86
CA PRO A 423 -16.77 13.65 -25.15
C PRO A 423 -17.25 12.19 -25.36
N THR A 424 -17.33 11.37 -24.31
CA THR A 424 -17.69 9.95 -24.42
C THR A 424 -19.20 9.70 -24.57
N GLN A 425 -19.56 8.52 -25.08
CA GLN A 425 -20.91 7.99 -25.21
C GLN A 425 -21.01 6.66 -24.45
N TYR A 426 -22.10 6.41 -23.74
CA TYR A 426 -22.32 5.14 -23.03
C TYR A 426 -23.09 4.17 -23.91
N GLU A 427 -22.49 3.01 -24.15
CA GLU A 427 -23.01 2.01 -25.07
C GLU A 427 -23.05 0.62 -24.45
N THR A 428 -23.85 -0.27 -25.07
CA THR A 428 -23.92 -1.68 -24.68
C THR A 428 -23.97 -2.58 -25.90
N PHE A 429 -23.27 -3.71 -25.83
CA PHE A 429 -23.35 -4.78 -26.82
C PHE A 429 -23.84 -6.09 -26.19
N PHE A 430 -24.38 -7.00 -26.99
CA PHE A 430 -24.76 -8.33 -26.52
C PHE A 430 -23.60 -9.31 -26.72
N SER A 431 -22.99 -9.78 -25.63
CA SER A 431 -21.97 -10.83 -25.69
C SER A 431 -22.63 -12.19 -25.86
N LYS A 432 -22.17 -12.96 -26.86
CA LYS A 432 -22.55 -14.35 -27.06
C LYS A 432 -21.90 -15.26 -26.03
N THR A 433 -20.65 -14.99 -25.64
CA THR A 433 -19.89 -15.76 -24.64
C THR A 433 -20.65 -15.93 -23.32
N ILE A 434 -21.22 -14.83 -22.80
CA ILE A 434 -21.94 -14.81 -21.51
C ILE A 434 -23.47 -14.69 -21.65
N ASN A 435 -23.97 -14.67 -22.89
CA ASN A 435 -25.37 -14.52 -23.27
C ASN A 435 -26.08 -13.32 -22.59
N GLN A 436 -25.38 -12.18 -22.46
CA GLN A 436 -25.80 -11.02 -21.68
C GLN A 436 -25.29 -9.71 -22.30
N PRO A 437 -25.96 -8.56 -22.05
CA PRO A 437 -25.44 -7.26 -22.43
C PRO A 437 -24.22 -6.87 -21.58
N VAL A 438 -23.24 -6.22 -22.22
CA VAL A 438 -22.00 -5.70 -21.63
C VAL A 438 -21.92 -4.22 -21.97
N SER A 439 -21.61 -3.36 -21.00
CA SER A 439 -21.42 -1.92 -21.23
C SER A 439 -19.98 -1.55 -21.57
N TYR A 440 -19.80 -0.48 -22.33
CA TYR A 440 -18.53 0.23 -22.54
C TYR A 440 -18.80 1.73 -22.66
N LEU A 441 -17.76 2.57 -22.66
CA LEU A 441 -17.88 3.90 -23.25
C LEU A 441 -17.09 3.94 -24.55
N VAL A 442 -17.54 4.77 -25.49
CA VAL A 442 -16.83 5.05 -26.74
C VAL A 442 -16.65 6.55 -26.90
N TYR A 443 -15.51 6.95 -27.46
CA TYR A 443 -15.26 8.28 -27.98
C TYR A 443 -15.05 8.19 -29.49
N LEU A 444 -15.70 9.12 -30.21
CA LEU A 444 -15.66 9.24 -31.67
C LEU A 444 -15.04 10.60 -32.04
N PRO A 445 -14.08 10.63 -32.98
CA PRO A 445 -13.31 11.84 -33.24
C PRO A 445 -14.12 12.95 -33.93
N PRO A 446 -13.72 14.23 -33.81
CA PRO A 446 -14.20 15.31 -34.66
C PRO A 446 -14.11 14.93 -36.14
N GLY A 447 -15.19 15.15 -36.88
CA GLY A 447 -15.28 14.74 -38.29
C GLY A 447 -15.88 13.35 -38.52
N TYR A 448 -16.10 12.55 -37.47
CA TYR A 448 -16.54 11.16 -37.61
C TYR A 448 -17.83 11.00 -38.43
N GLU A 449 -18.84 11.87 -38.27
CA GLU A 449 -20.11 11.77 -39.02
C GLU A 449 -20.07 12.46 -40.39
N GLN A 450 -19.04 13.26 -40.65
CA GLN A 450 -18.88 14.04 -41.87
C GLN A 450 -18.30 13.18 -43.02
N ASP A 451 -17.31 12.33 -42.74
CA ASP A 451 -16.75 11.38 -43.71
C ASP A 451 -17.23 9.95 -43.43
N GLN A 452 -18.14 9.46 -44.27
CA GLN A 452 -18.72 8.12 -44.19
C GLN A 452 -17.79 7.02 -44.75
N MET A 453 -16.75 7.40 -45.51
CA MET A 453 -15.78 6.49 -46.11
C MET A 453 -14.53 6.32 -45.25
N GLN A 454 -14.11 7.37 -44.52
CA GLN A 454 -12.95 7.30 -43.63
C GLN A 454 -13.06 6.15 -42.64
N ARG A 455 -11.95 5.44 -42.43
CA ARG A 455 -11.77 4.44 -41.39
C ARG A 455 -10.73 4.93 -40.39
N TYR A 456 -10.93 4.59 -39.13
CA TYR A 456 -10.18 5.12 -37.98
C TYR A 456 -9.45 3.99 -37.24
N PRO A 457 -8.22 4.22 -36.77
CA PRO A 457 -7.61 3.36 -35.76
C PRO A 457 -8.46 3.32 -34.48
N VAL A 458 -8.32 2.26 -33.69
CA VAL A 458 -9.06 2.06 -32.44
C VAL A 458 -8.09 1.85 -31.28
N LEU A 459 -8.24 2.63 -30.21
CA LEU A 459 -7.56 2.45 -28.93
C LEU A 459 -8.51 1.82 -27.90
N TYR A 460 -8.24 0.58 -27.49
CA TYR A 460 -8.92 -0.06 -26.37
C TYR A 460 -8.20 0.30 -25.06
N TRP A 461 -8.87 1.03 -24.17
CA TRP A 461 -8.28 1.49 -22.91
C TRP A 461 -8.82 0.72 -21.71
N LEU A 462 -7.89 0.27 -20.85
CA LEU A 462 -8.12 -0.61 -19.72
C LEU A 462 -7.83 0.09 -18.38
N HIS A 463 -8.79 0.05 -17.46
CA HIS A 463 -8.71 0.71 -16.17
C HIS A 463 -7.94 -0.10 -15.09
N GLY A 464 -7.47 0.60 -14.05
CA GLY A 464 -6.86 -0.02 -12.86
C GLY A 464 -7.86 -0.80 -11.98
N THR A 465 -7.35 -1.52 -10.98
CA THR A 465 -8.15 -2.30 -10.01
C THR A 465 -9.21 -1.44 -9.33
N GLY A 466 -10.44 -1.95 -9.24
CA GLY A 466 -11.55 -1.21 -8.62
C GLY A 466 -12.04 0.02 -9.41
N GLY A 467 -11.51 0.24 -10.61
CA GLY A 467 -11.99 1.24 -11.55
C GLY A 467 -13.31 0.87 -12.24
N LYS A 468 -13.65 1.69 -13.24
CA LYS A 468 -14.75 1.51 -14.20
C LYS A 468 -14.38 2.27 -15.48
N GLN A 469 -15.05 2.01 -16.60
CA GLN A 469 -14.74 2.59 -17.90
C GLN A 469 -14.68 4.14 -17.92
N SER A 470 -15.53 4.85 -17.17
CA SER A 470 -15.47 6.33 -17.09
C SER A 470 -14.21 6.91 -16.41
N ARG A 471 -13.31 6.07 -15.85
CA ARG A 471 -12.00 6.52 -15.35
C ARG A 471 -11.06 7.04 -16.44
N GLY A 472 -11.29 6.70 -17.71
CA GLY A 472 -10.50 7.21 -18.84
C GLY A 472 -11.22 8.30 -19.64
N ALA A 473 -12.33 8.85 -19.15
CA ALA A 473 -13.05 9.91 -19.86
C ALA A 473 -12.21 11.20 -19.97
N ASP A 474 -11.42 11.53 -18.96
CA ASP A 474 -10.48 12.66 -18.99
C ASP A 474 -9.42 12.49 -20.11
N LEU A 475 -8.95 11.26 -20.34
CA LEU A 475 -8.03 10.92 -21.43
C LEU A 475 -8.71 11.01 -22.81
N ALA A 476 -9.99 10.63 -22.90
CA ALA A 476 -10.78 10.82 -24.11
C ALA A 476 -11.01 12.31 -24.41
N GLN A 477 -11.15 13.17 -23.39
CA GLN A 477 -11.18 14.62 -23.56
C GLN A 477 -9.82 15.16 -24.04
N GLN A 478 -8.72 14.73 -23.44
CA GLN A 478 -7.38 15.14 -23.87
C GLN A 478 -7.10 14.74 -25.34
N LEU A 479 -7.46 13.52 -25.73
CA LEU A 479 -7.38 13.05 -27.12
C LEU A 479 -8.20 13.92 -28.09
N ASP A 480 -9.40 14.32 -27.67
CA ASP A 480 -10.30 15.18 -28.45
C ASP A 480 -9.76 16.60 -28.65
N GLU A 481 -9.12 17.15 -27.62
CA GLU A 481 -8.42 18.43 -27.68
C GLU A 481 -7.20 18.36 -28.62
N GLU A 482 -6.38 17.31 -28.54
CA GLU A 482 -5.23 17.09 -29.44
C GLU A 482 -5.63 16.86 -30.90
N ILE A 483 -6.72 16.12 -31.16
CA ILE A 483 -7.24 15.90 -32.52
C ILE A 483 -7.75 17.22 -33.10
N ARG A 484 -8.47 18.05 -32.32
CA ARG A 484 -8.88 19.39 -32.78
C ARG A 484 -7.70 20.33 -33.01
N ALA A 485 -6.62 20.19 -32.24
CA ALA A 485 -5.38 20.93 -32.43
C ALA A 485 -4.53 20.40 -33.60
N GLY A 486 -4.91 19.29 -34.25
CA GLY A 486 -4.16 18.67 -35.34
C GLY A 486 -2.86 17.98 -34.91
N GLN A 487 -2.65 17.80 -33.61
CA GLN A 487 -1.45 17.19 -33.03
C GLN A 487 -1.47 15.67 -33.21
N THR A 488 -2.63 15.05 -32.94
CA THR A 488 -2.85 13.60 -33.04
C THR A 488 -3.89 13.30 -34.15
N PRO A 489 -3.69 12.28 -35.02
CA PRO A 489 -4.67 11.93 -36.05
C PRO A 489 -5.99 11.40 -35.44
N PRO A 490 -7.14 11.61 -36.12
CA PRO A 490 -8.43 11.06 -35.69
C PRO A 490 -8.37 9.55 -35.41
N MET A 491 -8.83 9.14 -34.23
CA MET A 491 -8.97 7.73 -33.82
C MET A 491 -10.18 7.55 -32.91
N ILE A 492 -10.71 6.32 -32.86
CA ILE A 492 -11.76 5.91 -31.93
C ILE A 492 -11.10 5.46 -30.62
N MET A 493 -11.69 5.78 -29.47
CA MET A 493 -11.25 5.24 -28.18
C MET A 493 -12.39 4.46 -27.51
N VAL A 494 -12.14 3.19 -27.18
CA VAL A 494 -13.08 2.30 -26.50
C VAL A 494 -12.61 2.12 -25.06
N LEU A 495 -13.35 2.69 -24.12
CA LEU A 495 -13.11 2.57 -22.69
C LEU A 495 -13.77 1.29 -22.19
N VAL A 496 -12.96 0.27 -21.91
CA VAL A 496 -13.45 -1.09 -21.67
C VAL A 496 -13.93 -1.27 -20.24
N ASN A 497 -15.11 -1.89 -20.06
CA ASN A 497 -15.55 -2.37 -18.76
C ASN A 497 -14.74 -3.61 -18.36
N GLY A 498 -13.70 -3.40 -17.53
CA GLY A 498 -12.89 -4.48 -16.93
C GLY A 498 -13.51 -5.13 -15.71
N LEU A 499 -14.77 -4.80 -15.41
CA LEU A 499 -15.54 -5.15 -14.22
C LEU A 499 -14.93 -4.61 -12.91
N ARG A 500 -15.76 -4.53 -11.86
CA ARG A 500 -15.37 -3.93 -10.58
C ARG A 500 -14.68 -4.94 -9.65
N GLY A 501 -13.46 -5.34 -10.02
CA GLY A 501 -12.63 -6.30 -9.27
C GLY A 501 -11.14 -6.25 -9.64
N THR A 502 -10.38 -7.27 -9.22
CA THR A 502 -8.99 -7.52 -9.65
C THR A 502 -9.00 -8.59 -10.74
N THR A 503 -9.49 -8.23 -11.93
CA THR A 503 -9.69 -9.19 -13.04
C THR A 503 -8.42 -9.46 -13.84
N LEU A 504 -7.47 -8.51 -13.84
CA LEU A 504 -6.27 -8.53 -14.69
C LEU A 504 -6.57 -8.67 -16.20
N TYR A 505 -7.83 -8.46 -16.61
CA TYR A 505 -8.33 -8.69 -17.98
C TYR A 505 -8.11 -10.10 -18.55
N CYS A 506 -7.96 -11.09 -17.68
CA CYS A 506 -7.92 -12.51 -18.04
C CYS A 506 -9.30 -13.17 -17.83
N ASP A 507 -9.49 -14.37 -18.39
CA ASP A 507 -10.56 -15.27 -17.95
C ASP A 507 -10.29 -15.81 -16.52
N THR A 508 -11.35 -16.18 -15.80
CA THR A 508 -11.22 -16.98 -14.57
C THR A 508 -11.05 -18.45 -14.91
N LYS A 509 -10.28 -19.18 -14.10
CA LYS A 509 -10.01 -20.61 -14.29
C LYS A 509 -11.28 -21.45 -14.14
N ASP A 510 -12.20 -21.01 -13.28
CA ASP A 510 -13.54 -21.59 -13.13
C ASP A 510 -14.50 -21.27 -14.28
N GLY A 511 -14.10 -20.43 -15.24
CA GLY A 511 -14.88 -20.01 -16.41
C GLY A 511 -16.05 -19.08 -16.09
N LYS A 512 -16.20 -18.63 -14.84
CA LYS A 512 -17.33 -17.82 -14.37
C LYS A 512 -17.31 -16.39 -14.90
N TRP A 513 -16.13 -15.81 -15.08
CA TRP A 513 -15.95 -14.47 -15.67
C TRP A 513 -14.96 -14.56 -16.83
N PRO A 514 -15.44 -14.93 -18.02
CA PRO A 514 -14.61 -15.04 -19.20
C PRO A 514 -14.36 -13.64 -19.81
N LEU A 515 -13.71 -12.75 -19.06
CA LEU A 515 -13.51 -11.35 -19.44
C LEU A 515 -12.58 -11.21 -20.66
N GLU A 516 -11.49 -11.98 -20.70
CA GLU A 516 -10.59 -12.02 -21.86
C GLU A 516 -11.35 -12.50 -23.10
N THR A 517 -12.08 -13.60 -22.98
CA THR A 517 -12.87 -14.16 -24.07
C THR A 517 -13.98 -13.19 -24.54
N VAL A 518 -14.69 -12.51 -23.62
CA VAL A 518 -15.68 -11.48 -23.96
C VAL A 518 -15.03 -10.32 -24.72
N LEU A 519 -13.84 -9.87 -24.32
CA LEU A 519 -13.11 -8.81 -25.02
C LEU A 519 -12.70 -9.26 -26.43
N MET A 520 -12.09 -10.44 -26.57
CA MET A 520 -11.51 -10.91 -27.83
C MET A 520 -12.56 -11.42 -28.84
N GLN A 521 -13.61 -12.10 -28.36
CA GLN A 521 -14.58 -12.80 -29.23
C GLN A 521 -15.89 -12.04 -29.45
N ASP A 522 -16.26 -11.11 -28.54
CA ASP A 522 -17.50 -10.33 -28.68
C ASP A 522 -17.25 -8.82 -28.81
N LEU A 523 -16.49 -8.18 -27.90
CA LEU A 523 -16.34 -6.71 -27.91
C LEU A 523 -15.61 -6.21 -29.16
N ILE A 524 -14.46 -6.80 -29.51
CA ILE A 524 -13.70 -6.37 -30.70
C ILE A 524 -14.56 -6.53 -31.97
N PRO A 525 -15.12 -7.72 -32.30
CA PRO A 525 -16.00 -7.86 -33.46
C PRO A 525 -17.25 -6.97 -33.43
N HIS A 526 -17.82 -6.68 -32.25
CA HIS A 526 -18.92 -5.72 -32.13
C HIS A 526 -18.46 -4.30 -32.51
N VAL A 527 -17.33 -3.84 -32.01
CA VAL A 527 -16.80 -2.51 -32.32
C VAL A 527 -16.46 -2.40 -33.81
N ASP A 528 -15.80 -3.41 -34.38
CA ASP A 528 -15.44 -3.39 -35.79
C ASP A 528 -16.65 -3.45 -36.74
N ALA A 529 -17.76 -4.08 -36.30
CA ALA A 529 -19.02 -4.13 -37.06
C ALA A 529 -19.91 -2.88 -36.93
N ASN A 530 -19.80 -2.11 -35.83
CA ASN A 530 -20.69 -0.97 -35.55
C ASN A 530 -20.02 0.40 -35.71
N TYR A 531 -18.69 0.47 -35.75
CA TYR A 531 -17.95 1.71 -35.97
C TYR A 531 -17.06 1.62 -37.22
N ARG A 532 -16.68 2.78 -37.78
CA ARG A 532 -15.80 2.89 -38.96
C ARG A 532 -14.34 2.60 -38.60
N THR A 533 -14.06 1.39 -38.11
CA THR A 533 -12.72 0.95 -37.69
C THR A 533 -11.83 0.57 -38.88
N ILE A 534 -10.52 0.59 -38.67
CA ILE A 534 -9.58 -0.22 -39.45
C ILE A 534 -9.55 -1.61 -38.79
N ASP A 535 -10.38 -2.54 -39.29
CA ASP A 535 -10.44 -3.93 -38.80
C ASP A 535 -9.20 -4.73 -39.24
N ASP A 536 -8.08 -4.41 -38.59
CA ASP A 536 -6.80 -5.07 -38.75
C ASP A 536 -5.94 -4.75 -37.51
N ARG A 537 -5.06 -5.66 -37.09
CA ARG A 537 -4.11 -5.42 -36.00
C ARG A 537 -3.31 -4.12 -36.16
N ARG A 538 -2.96 -3.74 -37.39
CA ARG A 538 -2.25 -2.49 -37.73
C ARG A 538 -3.06 -1.23 -37.43
N GLY A 539 -4.39 -1.34 -37.34
CA GLY A 539 -5.29 -0.28 -36.91
C GLY A 539 -5.71 -0.37 -35.43
N ARG A 540 -5.28 -1.42 -34.70
CA ARG A 540 -5.78 -1.74 -33.36
C ARG A 540 -4.70 -1.60 -32.28
N ALA A 541 -4.95 -0.68 -31.35
CA ALA A 541 -4.13 -0.43 -30.17
C ALA A 541 -4.81 -0.88 -28.89
N ILE A 542 -4.02 -1.26 -27.88
CA ILE A 542 -4.49 -1.49 -26.52
C ILE A 542 -3.60 -0.78 -25.51
N GLU A 543 -4.21 -0.13 -24.53
CA GLU A 543 -3.52 0.53 -23.43
C GLU A 543 -4.15 0.19 -22.10
N GLY A 544 -3.36 0.17 -21.04
CA GLY A 544 -3.94 0.32 -19.72
C GLY A 544 -2.98 0.76 -18.64
N PHE A 545 -3.57 1.14 -17.51
CA PHE A 545 -2.89 1.61 -16.32
C PHE A 545 -3.02 0.59 -15.18
N SER A 546 -1.94 0.31 -14.43
CA SER A 546 -1.98 -0.57 -13.25
C SER A 546 -2.47 -1.99 -13.61
N MET A 547 -3.62 -2.45 -13.09
CA MET A 547 -4.29 -3.68 -13.54
C MET A 547 -4.54 -3.71 -15.05
N GLY A 548 -4.93 -2.56 -15.64
CA GLY A 548 -5.06 -2.42 -17.07
C GLY A 548 -3.72 -2.50 -17.80
N GLY A 549 -2.63 -2.07 -17.17
CA GLY A 549 -1.28 -2.20 -17.74
C GLY A 549 -0.82 -3.65 -17.81
N PHE A 550 -1.13 -4.44 -16.77
CA PHE A 550 -1.01 -5.90 -16.86
C PHE A 550 -1.89 -6.46 -17.98
N GLY A 551 -3.16 -6.05 -18.03
CA GLY A 551 -4.14 -6.52 -19.03
C GLY A 551 -3.74 -6.21 -20.48
N ALA A 552 -3.20 -5.01 -20.75
CA ALA A 552 -2.77 -4.60 -22.07
C ALA A 552 -1.57 -5.44 -22.55
N ALA A 553 -0.59 -5.66 -21.67
CA ALA A 553 0.55 -6.54 -21.95
C ALA A 553 0.09 -8.01 -22.13
N HIS A 554 -0.80 -8.49 -21.27
CA HIS A 554 -1.36 -9.84 -21.32
C HIS A 554 -2.06 -10.10 -22.67
N LEU A 555 -3.06 -9.27 -23.00
CA LEU A 555 -3.87 -9.43 -24.21
C LEU A 555 -3.04 -9.24 -25.48
N ALA A 556 -2.17 -8.22 -25.55
CA ALA A 556 -1.34 -7.99 -26.72
C ALA A 556 -0.36 -9.15 -26.97
N PHE A 557 0.32 -9.65 -25.92
CA PHE A 557 1.30 -10.72 -26.08
C PHE A 557 0.67 -12.11 -26.26
N LYS A 558 -0.60 -12.31 -25.84
CA LYS A 558 -1.37 -13.53 -26.08
C LYS A 558 -2.02 -13.55 -27.48
N TYR A 559 -2.41 -12.37 -27.99
CA TYR A 559 -3.10 -12.17 -29.27
C TYR A 559 -2.37 -11.17 -30.20
N PRO A 560 -1.14 -11.47 -30.65
CA PRO A 560 -0.36 -10.59 -31.53
C PRO A 560 -0.97 -10.41 -32.93
N ASP A 561 -1.90 -11.30 -33.32
CA ASP A 561 -2.71 -11.22 -34.53
C ASP A 561 -3.88 -10.21 -34.41
N LYS A 562 -4.22 -9.78 -33.19
CA LYS A 562 -5.31 -8.80 -32.93
C LYS A 562 -4.79 -7.39 -32.70
N PHE A 563 -3.60 -7.22 -32.11
CA PHE A 563 -3.05 -5.93 -31.72
C PHE A 563 -1.70 -5.64 -32.39
N GLY A 564 -1.61 -4.50 -33.07
CA GLY A 564 -0.36 -3.98 -33.64
C GLY A 564 0.32 -2.98 -32.73
N VAL A 565 -0.39 -2.38 -31.78
CA VAL A 565 0.14 -1.35 -30.87
C VAL A 565 -0.25 -1.67 -29.42
N VAL A 566 0.70 -1.57 -28.50
CA VAL A 566 0.45 -1.72 -27.06
C VAL A 566 1.17 -0.64 -26.24
N SER A 567 0.44 -0.04 -25.30
CA SER A 567 0.94 0.95 -24.34
C SER A 567 0.73 0.45 -22.91
N ILE A 568 1.83 0.26 -22.18
CA ILE A 568 1.85 -0.36 -20.86
C ILE A 568 2.22 0.72 -19.85
N LEU A 569 1.24 1.21 -19.07
CA LEU A 569 1.39 2.35 -18.17
C LEU A 569 1.37 1.93 -16.70
N ASP A 570 2.43 2.27 -15.94
CA ASP A 570 2.68 1.93 -14.53
C ASP A 570 2.06 0.58 -14.09
N PRO A 571 2.42 -0.54 -14.74
CA PRO A 571 1.65 -1.79 -14.72
C PRO A 571 1.77 -2.59 -13.42
N ALA A 572 0.67 -3.22 -13.01
CA ALA A 572 0.61 -4.09 -11.84
C ALA A 572 1.18 -5.50 -12.12
N PHE A 573 2.46 -5.60 -12.48
CA PHE A 573 3.15 -6.88 -12.65
C PHE A 573 3.40 -7.56 -11.29
N LEU A 574 2.44 -8.37 -10.83
CA LEU A 574 2.49 -9.03 -9.52
C LEU A 574 3.60 -10.07 -9.39
N ILE A 575 4.06 -10.63 -10.50
CA ILE A 575 5.18 -11.57 -10.61
C ILE A 575 5.92 -11.27 -11.93
N GLY A 576 7.25 -11.41 -11.93
CA GLY A 576 8.09 -11.29 -13.13
C GLY A 576 8.29 -12.61 -13.87
N SER A 577 9.50 -12.88 -14.32
CA SER A 577 9.93 -14.15 -14.91
C SER A 577 10.16 -15.23 -13.84
N ASP A 578 10.69 -14.85 -12.67
CA ASP A 578 10.80 -15.75 -11.52
C ASP A 578 9.47 -15.78 -10.73
N PRO A 579 8.76 -16.93 -10.68
CA PRO A 579 7.49 -17.06 -9.98
C PRO A 579 7.58 -17.01 -8.45
N GLN A 580 8.78 -17.04 -7.87
CA GLN A 580 9.01 -16.86 -6.43
C GLN A 580 9.31 -15.39 -6.07
N GLN A 581 9.51 -14.51 -7.06
CA GLN A 581 9.87 -13.10 -6.86
C GLN A 581 8.73 -12.16 -7.28
N ALA A 582 7.84 -11.86 -6.33
CA ALA A 582 6.93 -10.73 -6.40
C ALA A 582 7.69 -9.39 -6.20
N PRO A 583 7.22 -8.25 -6.76
CA PRO A 583 7.84 -6.93 -6.59
C PRO A 583 7.88 -6.47 -5.12
N HIS A 584 6.95 -6.96 -4.30
CA HIS A 584 6.93 -6.80 -2.84
C HIS A 584 6.16 -7.99 -2.22
N PRO A 585 6.47 -8.45 -0.99
CA PRO A 585 5.80 -9.62 -0.38
C PRO A 585 4.27 -9.53 -0.29
N THR A 586 3.70 -8.32 -0.28
CA THR A 586 2.24 -8.09 -0.29
C THR A 586 1.55 -8.48 -1.61
N PHE A 587 2.29 -8.66 -2.70
CA PHE A 587 1.71 -9.02 -4.01
C PHE A 587 1.63 -10.52 -4.28
N LEU A 588 2.33 -11.36 -3.51
CA LEU A 588 2.09 -12.82 -3.51
C LEU A 588 0.62 -13.12 -3.17
N GLY A 589 0.07 -12.44 -2.15
CA GLY A 589 -1.35 -12.54 -1.82
C GLY A 589 -2.28 -11.96 -2.89
N GLN A 590 -1.84 -11.03 -3.75
CA GLN A 590 -2.68 -10.57 -4.87
C GLN A 590 -2.83 -11.62 -5.97
N VAL A 591 -1.85 -12.52 -6.13
CA VAL A 591 -2.00 -13.71 -6.98
C VAL A 591 -3.00 -14.70 -6.37
N GLU A 592 -3.20 -14.72 -5.05
CA GLU A 592 -4.28 -15.48 -4.39
C GLU A 592 -5.69 -14.90 -4.63
N TYR A 593 -5.79 -13.60 -5.01
CA TYR A 593 -7.07 -12.90 -5.26
C TYR A 593 -7.42 -12.71 -6.72
N ALA A 594 -6.46 -12.85 -7.63
CA ALA A 594 -6.67 -12.86 -9.07
C ALA A 594 -6.65 -14.31 -9.59
N LEU A 595 -7.30 -14.58 -10.72
CA LEU A 595 -7.17 -15.84 -11.47
C LEU A 595 -7.43 -17.10 -10.59
N ASP A 596 -8.45 -17.01 -9.74
CA ASP A 596 -8.89 -18.02 -8.76
C ASP A 596 -7.85 -18.48 -7.73
N GLY A 597 -6.79 -17.68 -7.53
CA GLY A 597 -5.72 -17.95 -6.59
C GLY A 597 -4.71 -18.99 -7.05
N ASP A 598 -4.74 -19.36 -8.32
CA ASP A 598 -3.89 -20.40 -8.89
C ASP A 598 -2.63 -19.79 -9.51
N LEU A 599 -1.50 -19.90 -8.79
CA LEU A 599 -0.19 -19.42 -9.23
C LEU A 599 0.26 -20.02 -10.58
N LYS A 600 -0.12 -21.26 -10.90
CA LYS A 600 0.24 -21.87 -12.19
C LYS A 600 -0.57 -21.25 -13.33
N TYR A 601 -1.87 -21.04 -13.11
CA TYR A 601 -2.74 -20.38 -14.08
C TYR A 601 -2.39 -18.89 -14.23
N TYR A 602 -1.93 -18.23 -13.16
CA TYR A 602 -1.31 -16.91 -13.25
C TYR A 602 -0.06 -16.94 -14.14
N GLN A 603 0.88 -17.87 -13.91
CA GLN A 603 2.07 -18.02 -14.76
C GLN A 603 1.71 -18.26 -16.23
N GLU A 604 0.67 -19.06 -16.52
CA GLU A 604 0.18 -19.31 -17.88
C GLU A 604 -0.37 -18.05 -18.56
N ASN A 605 -0.91 -17.10 -17.79
CA ASN A 605 -1.40 -15.80 -18.28
C ASN A 605 -0.43 -14.63 -18.02
N ASN A 606 0.79 -14.90 -17.55
CA ASN A 606 1.75 -13.86 -17.17
C ASN A 606 2.41 -13.24 -18.43
N PRO A 607 2.38 -11.90 -18.64
CA PRO A 607 2.94 -11.23 -19.80
C PRO A 607 4.39 -11.64 -20.16
N TYR A 608 5.24 -11.89 -19.16
CA TYR A 608 6.64 -12.34 -19.37
C TYR A 608 6.70 -13.69 -20.10
N LYS A 609 5.85 -14.64 -19.71
CA LYS A 609 5.77 -15.96 -20.35
C LYS A 609 5.14 -15.88 -21.73
N LEU A 610 4.09 -15.08 -21.88
CA LEU A 610 3.39 -14.87 -23.15
C LEU A 610 4.28 -14.20 -24.20
N LEU A 611 5.06 -13.19 -23.80
CA LEU A 611 6.07 -12.53 -24.63
C LEU A 611 7.06 -13.55 -25.20
N VAL A 612 7.66 -14.39 -24.36
CA VAL A 612 8.64 -15.40 -24.80
C VAL A 612 7.98 -16.44 -25.70
N ALA A 613 6.78 -16.91 -25.35
CA ALA A 613 6.05 -17.91 -26.12
C ALA A 613 5.66 -17.42 -27.53
N ASN A 614 5.38 -16.12 -27.69
CA ASN A 614 4.93 -15.52 -28.94
C ASN A 614 5.94 -14.54 -29.56
N ALA A 615 7.21 -14.59 -29.12
CA ALA A 615 8.24 -13.59 -29.48
C ALA A 615 8.37 -13.37 -31.00
N ASP A 616 8.33 -14.45 -31.79
CA ASP A 616 8.46 -14.39 -33.25
C ASP A 616 7.26 -13.73 -33.94
N GLN A 617 6.06 -13.84 -33.36
CA GLN A 617 4.83 -13.18 -33.87
C GLN A 617 4.76 -11.71 -33.45
N ILE A 618 5.45 -11.32 -32.37
CA ILE A 618 5.51 -9.95 -31.86
C ILE A 618 6.65 -9.16 -32.56
N ARG A 619 7.77 -9.84 -32.89
CA ARG A 619 9.02 -9.19 -33.34
C ARG A 619 8.84 -8.42 -34.65
N GLY A 620 9.01 -7.10 -34.58
CA GLY A 620 8.89 -6.19 -35.73
C GLY A 620 7.43 -5.85 -36.10
N GLU A 621 6.51 -6.74 -35.76
CA GLU A 621 5.08 -6.71 -36.05
C GLU A 621 4.24 -5.96 -35.00
N MET A 622 4.77 -5.69 -33.81
CA MET A 622 4.11 -4.92 -32.76
C MET A 622 4.93 -3.67 -32.39
N ALA A 623 4.24 -2.55 -32.16
CA ALA A 623 4.80 -1.34 -31.56
C ALA A 623 4.48 -1.32 -30.05
N ILE A 624 5.51 -1.39 -29.21
CA ILE A 624 5.38 -1.52 -27.76
C ILE A 624 5.93 -0.27 -27.08
N ARG A 625 5.17 0.31 -26.14
CA ARG A 625 5.63 1.34 -25.19
C ARG A 625 5.45 0.83 -23.75
N LEU A 626 6.47 0.98 -22.92
CA LEU A 626 6.46 0.68 -21.50
C LEU A 626 6.86 1.92 -20.69
N VAL A 627 5.92 2.46 -19.91
CA VAL A 627 6.08 3.70 -19.13
C VAL A 627 5.83 3.41 -17.64
N PRO A 628 6.83 2.91 -16.89
CA PRO A 628 6.71 2.79 -15.45
C PRO A 628 6.93 4.14 -14.78
N ARG A 629 6.39 4.28 -13.57
CA ARG A 629 6.76 5.38 -12.70
C ARG A 629 8.10 5.08 -12.02
N ALA A 630 9.00 6.05 -12.03
CA ALA A 630 10.38 5.91 -11.53
C ALA A 630 10.71 6.78 -10.30
N ARG A 631 9.72 7.48 -9.74
CA ARG A 631 9.85 8.25 -8.49
C ARG A 631 8.68 7.97 -7.53
N GLY A 632 8.91 8.24 -6.25
CA GLY A 632 7.99 7.91 -5.17
C GLY A 632 7.96 6.40 -4.90
N ASN A 633 6.95 5.95 -4.15
CA ASN A 633 6.77 4.53 -3.87
C ASN A 633 6.28 3.79 -5.14
N THR A 634 7.19 3.13 -5.85
CA THR A 634 6.88 2.33 -7.06
C THR A 634 6.34 0.93 -6.74
N GLN A 635 6.25 0.57 -5.44
CA GLN A 635 5.80 -0.73 -4.95
C GLN A 635 6.57 -1.94 -5.53
N GLY A 636 7.77 -1.70 -6.09
CA GLY A 636 8.58 -2.69 -6.79
C GLY A 636 8.16 -2.93 -8.26
N PHE A 637 7.08 -2.32 -8.75
CA PHE A 637 6.65 -2.47 -10.14
C PHE A 637 7.67 -1.93 -11.15
N LEU A 638 8.44 -0.89 -10.78
CA LEU A 638 9.57 -0.40 -11.60
C LEU A 638 10.56 -1.52 -11.90
N ALA A 639 11.01 -2.27 -10.88
CA ALA A 639 11.97 -3.36 -11.04
C ALA A 639 11.42 -4.52 -11.90
N LYS A 640 10.10 -4.68 -11.95
CA LYS A 640 9.44 -5.60 -12.87
C LYS A 640 9.35 -5.05 -14.29
N CYS A 641 9.12 -3.74 -14.45
CA CYS A 641 9.23 -3.11 -15.76
C CYS A 641 10.67 -3.15 -16.31
N ASP A 642 11.70 -3.00 -15.47
CA ASP A 642 13.11 -3.21 -15.82
C ASP A 642 13.34 -4.67 -16.29
N GLU A 643 12.74 -5.65 -15.61
CA GLU A 643 12.78 -7.06 -15.96
C GLU A 643 12.09 -7.36 -17.32
N LEU A 644 10.93 -6.75 -17.58
CA LEU A 644 10.22 -6.90 -18.87
C LEU A 644 10.95 -6.20 -20.02
N HIS A 645 11.52 -5.02 -19.77
CA HIS A 645 12.38 -4.30 -20.71
C HIS A 645 13.58 -5.16 -21.13
N ALA A 646 14.31 -5.73 -20.15
CA ALA A 646 15.41 -6.64 -20.44
C ALA A 646 14.98 -7.90 -21.20
N LEU A 647 13.77 -8.41 -20.96
CA LEU A 647 13.22 -9.56 -21.66
C LEU A 647 12.82 -9.24 -23.12
N LEU A 648 12.30 -8.04 -23.38
CA LEU A 648 12.03 -7.54 -24.73
C LEU A 648 13.34 -7.42 -25.55
N ASP A 649 14.40 -6.86 -24.95
CA ASP A 649 15.72 -6.75 -25.59
C ASP A 649 16.35 -8.11 -25.90
N GLN A 650 16.30 -9.05 -24.95
CA GLN A 650 16.78 -10.44 -25.12
C GLN A 650 16.09 -11.18 -26.26
N ASN A 651 14.81 -10.87 -26.54
CA ASN A 651 14.04 -11.46 -27.64
C ASN A 651 14.10 -10.63 -28.93
N HIS A 652 14.91 -9.57 -28.96
CA HIS A 652 15.06 -8.62 -30.08
C HIS A 652 13.76 -7.93 -30.51
N ILE A 653 12.88 -7.64 -29.55
CA ILE A 653 11.58 -6.99 -29.77
C ILE A 653 11.74 -5.48 -29.59
N ALA A 654 11.58 -4.74 -30.69
CA ALA A 654 11.70 -3.27 -30.67
C ALA A 654 10.56 -2.62 -29.88
N HIS A 655 10.92 -1.80 -28.88
CA HIS A 655 9.99 -1.13 -27.97
C HIS A 655 10.57 0.21 -27.48
N THR A 656 9.75 1.03 -26.82
CA THR A 656 10.22 2.18 -26.03
C THR A 656 10.07 1.91 -24.54
N TYR A 657 11.06 2.34 -23.76
CA TYR A 657 11.07 2.28 -22.30
C TYR A 657 11.30 3.67 -21.72
N ASP A 658 10.31 4.21 -21.01
CA ASP A 658 10.36 5.58 -20.44
C ASP A 658 10.02 5.59 -18.94
N PRO A 659 11.01 5.34 -18.04
CA PRO A 659 10.82 5.41 -16.60
C PRO A 659 10.66 6.85 -16.10
N ARG A 660 9.43 7.24 -15.76
CA ARG A 660 9.05 8.62 -15.40
C ARG A 660 9.54 9.03 -14.02
N LYS A 661 10.66 9.76 -13.97
CA LYS A 661 11.29 10.29 -12.76
C LYS A 661 10.61 11.56 -12.23
N ASP A 662 9.77 12.19 -13.02
CA ASP A 662 8.94 13.34 -12.69
C ASP A 662 7.66 12.93 -11.96
N VAL A 663 7.06 11.79 -12.33
CA VAL A 663 5.83 11.27 -11.72
C VAL A 663 6.13 10.54 -10.40
N SER A 664 5.47 10.93 -9.31
CA SER A 664 5.61 10.30 -8.00
C SER A 664 4.33 9.61 -7.47
N VAL A 665 3.20 9.79 -8.15
CA VAL A 665 1.87 9.30 -7.75
C VAL A 665 1.38 8.23 -8.72
N HIS A 666 0.79 7.15 -8.21
CA HIS A 666 0.16 6.10 -9.03
C HIS A 666 -1.24 6.57 -9.52
N ASN A 667 -1.26 7.41 -10.54
CA ASN A 667 -2.48 7.94 -11.17
C ASN A 667 -2.29 8.04 -12.70
N PRO A 668 -3.26 7.58 -13.53
CA PRO A 668 -3.13 7.59 -14.99
C PRO A 668 -3.06 9.01 -15.58
N ASN A 669 -3.85 9.95 -15.06
CA ASN A 669 -3.90 11.32 -15.57
C ASN A 669 -2.55 12.01 -15.31
N VAL A 670 -2.02 11.91 -14.08
CA VAL A 670 -0.71 12.48 -13.72
C VAL A 670 0.43 11.89 -14.58
N LEU A 671 0.31 10.63 -14.99
CA LEU A 671 1.26 9.99 -15.90
C LEU A 671 1.13 10.52 -17.34
N TYR A 672 -0.10 10.78 -17.81
CA TYR A 672 -0.37 11.40 -19.10
C TYR A 672 0.03 12.88 -19.15
N ASP A 673 -0.24 13.65 -18.09
CA ASP A 673 0.20 15.04 -17.93
C ASP A 673 1.73 15.15 -18.06
N ALA A 674 2.45 14.20 -17.46
CA ALA A 674 3.91 14.11 -17.56
C ALA A 674 4.39 13.69 -18.96
N LEU A 675 3.69 12.75 -19.63
CA LEU A 675 3.99 12.41 -21.02
C LEU A 675 3.81 13.60 -21.96
N GLY A 676 2.87 14.51 -21.67
CA GLY A 676 2.60 15.69 -22.49
C GLY A 676 2.28 15.31 -23.94
N GLU A 677 2.87 16.01 -24.91
CA GLU A 677 2.71 15.73 -26.35
C GLU A 677 3.11 14.28 -26.72
N GLU A 678 4.03 13.66 -25.97
CA GLU A 678 4.43 12.25 -26.19
C GLU A 678 3.38 11.24 -25.70
N GLY A 679 2.31 11.71 -25.04
CA GLY A 679 1.15 10.93 -24.62
C GLY A 679 0.50 10.19 -25.77
N PHE A 680 -0.09 10.92 -26.73
CA PHE A 680 -0.72 10.33 -27.91
C PHE A 680 0.14 10.33 -29.18
N ALA A 681 1.22 11.13 -29.27
CA ALA A 681 2.13 11.09 -30.41
C ALA A 681 2.79 9.71 -30.62
N PHE A 682 2.86 8.88 -29.57
CA PHE A 682 3.20 7.45 -29.69
C PHE A 682 2.30 6.72 -30.71
N TYR A 683 0.97 6.84 -30.59
CA TYR A 683 0.02 6.17 -31.48
C TYR A 683 0.13 6.66 -32.92
N LYS A 684 0.30 7.97 -33.12
CA LYS A 684 0.54 8.59 -34.43
C LYS A 684 1.72 7.93 -35.16
N ARG A 685 2.86 7.76 -34.48
CA ARG A 685 4.06 7.11 -35.04
C ARG A 685 3.89 5.60 -35.21
N ALA A 686 3.23 4.94 -34.25
CA ALA A 686 3.00 3.50 -34.29
C ALA A 686 2.11 3.08 -35.48
N PHE A 687 0.96 3.74 -35.65
CA PHE A 687 0.04 3.45 -36.76
C PHE A 687 0.63 3.79 -38.12
N ALA A 688 1.36 4.91 -38.27
CA ALA A 688 2.04 5.26 -39.52
C ALA A 688 3.05 4.17 -39.93
N ARG A 689 3.94 3.76 -39.01
CA ARG A 689 4.93 2.69 -39.26
C ARG A 689 4.29 1.36 -39.69
N LEU A 690 3.13 1.02 -39.12
CA LEU A 690 2.42 -0.22 -39.42
C LEU A 690 1.67 -0.15 -40.77
N ALA A 691 1.21 1.03 -41.18
CA ALA A 691 0.65 1.26 -42.50
C ALA A 691 1.74 1.15 -43.60
N ASP A 692 2.89 1.80 -43.43
CA ASP A 692 3.99 1.81 -44.41
C ASP A 692 4.51 0.39 -44.71
N ARG A 693 4.60 -0.48 -43.69
CA ARG A 693 4.96 -1.89 -43.87
C ARG A 693 4.02 -2.63 -44.82
N SER A 694 2.72 -2.30 -44.83
CA SER A 694 1.76 -2.90 -45.76
C SER A 694 2.06 -2.57 -47.21
N ALA A 695 2.50 -1.35 -47.48
CA ALA A 695 2.80 -0.90 -48.83
C ALA A 695 4.06 -1.60 -49.37
N ALA A 696 5.05 -1.84 -48.50
CA ALA A 696 6.24 -2.61 -48.82
C ALA A 696 5.91 -4.08 -49.13
N THR A 697 5.25 -4.80 -48.21
CA THR A 697 4.97 -6.24 -48.39
C THR A 697 3.96 -6.53 -49.51
N GLY A 698 3.05 -5.59 -49.79
CA GLY A 698 2.14 -5.67 -50.93
C GLY A 698 2.79 -5.47 -52.31
N SER A 699 4.05 -5.00 -52.36
CA SER A 699 4.78 -4.73 -53.62
C SER A 699 5.67 -5.88 -54.10
N GLU A 700 5.96 -6.87 -53.25
CA GLU A 700 6.75 -8.07 -53.60
C GLU A 700 5.87 -9.27 -54.04
N GLY A 701 4.55 -9.11 -54.04
CA GLY A 701 3.57 -10.19 -54.26
C GLY A 701 2.66 -10.04 -55.48
N ASN A 702 3.08 -9.29 -56.51
CA ASN A 702 2.25 -8.96 -57.69
C ASN A 702 3.06 -9.10 -59.00
#